data_AF-A0A353DIG7-F1
#
_entry.id   AF-A0A353DIG7-F1
#
_cell.length_a   1.000
_cell.length_b   1.000
_cell.length_c   1.000
_cell.angle_alpha   90.00
_cell.angle_beta   90.00
_cell.angle_gamma   90.00
#
_symmetry.space_group_name_H-M   'P 1'
#
loop_
_entity.id
_entity.type
_entity.pdbx_description
1 polymer ?
#
loop_
_entity_poly.entity_id
_entity_poly.type
_entity_poly.pdbx_seq_one_letter_code
_entity_poly.pdbx_strand_id
1 'polypeptide(L)'
;PKKYWDLYNQEDFAMPPNGKLPPGYPEHAANLAAHEMHKYSDYEGELPTDFSDELNRRLLHGYAAATSYADACFGRIMDTLEETGLAENTIVVLWGDHGFKLGDHSTWVKHTNFECDTRVPLIVRDPRIDGGKSTPRLVELIDLYPTLCDLTGIPTPSHCQGRSFTGLLTNPEAGHRIDAYSTYPAWKSLGHSIRTGNFRYTEWHEDETGEVIAKVLTNLKDDPGEETNVIDESKFAGQLAVAQERLALRISQSATARAKSAVPETVPTSSAITIDPSEANLRQTIDGFGGSIAFWGTHADDEALGAALEDLDVSIVRAQGEVSPAGVVDHNRDILQRAMKLNPDLQILLTFWQPRSAQHLEKEYWLDVVEEQYELKPNLEEEWADELVARIQQYLDWGINVTAVGIQNESNWSKPGTQTCRWAPERLAAFITEQIKPRLEKAGLADLAIAAPDLAYVGHEASEVKRFLPTLTNPDTDIAAYHMYDSYSGDMDGSLERLVENSREVGKLRRDNFPNSRFWMTETTGAQWNSDEWHTYGWTREMTEHDKAIKAARYIHTTLADAEANAFLWWGLVYSLAPEKVTNPDTRQKHRDEGLVLVSEVQENERQKFLERTKKFYTFRQYSNFIKPGYRRVELREPEELQVSAFQSPDRRELVVVAVNDTDRGQMLTLKVPLQFKVEASTQTDQNRSGESIDAGTILPPRSVRTVVFQKQ
;
A
#
# COMPACT_ATOMS: atom_id res chain seq x y z
N PRO A 1 32.50 36.21 15.57
CA PRO A 1 33.90 36.40 16.04
C PRO A 1 34.81 36.82 14.88
N LYS A 2 35.80 37.71 15.10
CA LYS A 2 36.62 38.29 14.01
C LYS A 2 37.21 37.24 13.06
N LYS A 3 37.76 36.14 13.59
CA LYS A 3 38.37 35.08 12.77
C LYS A 3 37.44 34.44 11.72
N TYR A 4 36.12 34.42 11.95
CA TYR A 4 35.14 33.89 10.99
C TYR A 4 34.56 34.99 10.10
N TRP A 5 34.51 36.23 10.61
CA TRP A 5 34.16 37.41 9.82
C TRP A 5 35.16 37.62 8.68
N ASP A 6 36.45 37.50 9.00
CA ASP A 6 37.55 37.69 8.05
C ASP A 6 37.68 36.56 7.00
N LEU A 7 36.85 35.50 7.04
CA LEU A 7 36.85 34.42 6.03
C LEU A 7 36.22 34.83 4.70
N TYR A 8 35.43 35.91 4.70
CA TYR A 8 34.64 36.35 3.56
C TYR A 8 34.89 37.83 3.28
N ASN A 9 34.83 38.24 2.01
CA ASN A 9 34.82 39.66 1.65
C ASN A 9 33.38 40.14 1.49
N GLN A 10 33.03 41.26 2.12
CA GLN A 10 31.68 41.81 2.08
C GLN A 10 31.19 42.13 0.65
N GLU A 11 32.10 42.53 -0.23
CA GLU A 11 31.78 42.87 -1.62
C GLU A 11 31.44 41.65 -2.50
N ASP A 12 31.68 40.43 -2.00
CA ASP A 12 31.32 39.19 -2.72
C ASP A 12 29.82 38.87 -2.57
N PHE A 13 29.09 39.58 -1.70
CA PHE A 13 27.67 39.34 -1.43
C PHE A 13 26.76 40.27 -2.23
N ALA A 14 25.67 39.70 -2.75
CA ALA A 14 24.57 40.41 -3.39
C ALA A 14 23.24 39.88 -2.87
N MET A 15 22.22 40.74 -2.86
CA MET A 15 20.86 40.34 -2.48
C MET A 15 20.33 39.27 -3.44
N PRO A 16 19.52 38.32 -2.93
CA PRO A 16 18.97 37.29 -3.77
C PRO A 16 17.99 37.89 -4.79
N PRO A 17 17.85 37.29 -5.99
CA PRO A 17 17.10 37.89 -7.10
C PRO A 17 15.58 37.88 -6.88
N ASN A 18 15.08 37.00 -6.00
CA ASN A 18 13.66 36.83 -5.67
C ASN A 18 13.16 37.88 -4.69
N GLY A 19 13.20 39.16 -5.09
CA GLY A 19 12.81 40.29 -4.25
C GLY A 19 11.30 40.55 -4.17
N LYS A 20 10.44 39.71 -4.74
CA LYS A 20 8.99 39.97 -4.81
C LYS A 20 8.18 38.85 -4.18
N LEU A 21 6.98 39.21 -3.72
CA LEU A 21 5.98 38.22 -3.35
C LEU A 21 5.34 37.62 -4.61
N PRO A 22 5.07 36.30 -4.64
CA PRO A 22 4.35 35.71 -5.73
C PRO A 22 2.91 36.27 -5.78
N PRO A 23 2.31 36.40 -6.97
CA PRO A 23 0.94 36.90 -7.12
C PRO A 23 -0.05 36.12 -6.23
N GLY A 24 -0.91 36.82 -5.49
CA GLY A 24 -1.92 36.19 -4.63
C GLY A 24 -1.41 35.73 -3.26
N TYR A 25 -0.12 35.85 -2.97
CA TYR A 25 0.41 35.63 -1.62
C TYR A 25 0.02 36.81 -0.71
N PRO A 26 -0.62 36.59 0.45
CA PRO A 26 -1.06 37.70 1.31
C PRO A 26 0.13 38.42 1.97
N GLU A 27 0.18 39.75 1.86
CA GLU A 27 1.26 40.57 2.44
C GLU A 27 1.42 40.35 3.96
N HIS A 28 0.31 40.18 4.69
CA HIS A 28 0.34 39.92 6.13
C HIS A 28 0.93 38.55 6.50
N ALA A 29 0.97 37.62 5.56
CA ALA A 29 1.54 36.29 5.73
C ALA A 29 3.02 36.19 5.30
N ALA A 30 3.57 37.27 4.76
CA ALA A 30 4.94 37.30 4.23
C ALA A 30 5.99 37.79 5.23
N ASN A 31 5.56 38.19 6.43
CA ASN A 31 6.44 38.77 7.47
C ASN A 31 7.32 39.92 6.93
N LEU A 32 6.72 40.85 6.16
CA LEU A 32 7.47 41.93 5.48
C LEU A 32 8.21 42.87 6.43
N ALA A 33 7.76 43.01 7.69
CA ALA A 33 8.42 43.88 8.66
C ALA A 33 9.60 43.21 9.39
N ALA A 34 9.83 41.91 9.20
CA ALA A 34 10.89 41.16 9.88
C ALA A 34 11.01 41.52 11.39
N HIS A 35 9.88 41.52 12.12
CA HIS A 35 9.73 42.15 13.44
C HIS A 35 10.82 41.80 14.47
N GLU A 36 11.43 40.62 14.36
CA GLU A 36 12.55 40.22 15.22
C GLU A 36 13.75 41.16 15.11
N MET A 37 13.98 41.74 13.93
CA MET A 37 15.11 42.61 13.65
C MET A 37 14.98 44.00 14.24
N HIS A 38 13.76 44.47 14.51
CA HIS A 38 13.52 45.77 15.19
C HIS A 38 14.11 45.82 16.60
N LYS A 39 14.56 44.69 17.14
CA LYS A 39 15.24 44.60 18.45
C LYS A 39 16.73 44.98 18.37
N TYR A 40 17.30 45.07 17.18
CA TYR A 40 18.70 45.47 16.99
C TYR A 40 18.81 47.00 16.97
N SER A 41 19.82 47.53 17.66
CA SER A 41 20.02 48.98 17.82
C SER A 41 20.42 49.71 16.52
N ASP A 42 20.86 48.96 15.51
CA ASP A 42 21.34 49.45 14.22
C ASP A 42 20.40 49.06 13.06
N TYR A 43 19.11 48.82 13.33
CA TYR A 43 18.07 48.65 12.31
C TYR A 43 17.84 49.96 11.53
N GLU A 44 17.79 49.89 10.20
CA GLU A 44 17.57 51.04 9.32
C GLU A 44 16.11 51.09 8.83
N GLY A 45 15.45 52.25 8.96
CA GLY A 45 14.09 52.46 8.44
C GLY A 45 13.00 51.73 9.22
N GLU A 46 11.91 51.39 8.53
CA GLU A 46 10.75 50.68 9.09
C GLU A 46 10.64 49.25 8.56
N LEU A 47 10.99 49.03 7.29
CA LEU A 47 10.95 47.73 6.63
C LEU A 47 12.34 47.32 6.10
N PRO A 48 12.60 46.03 5.88
CA PRO A 48 13.85 45.59 5.28
C PRO A 48 14.12 46.16 3.88
N THR A 49 13.09 46.62 3.17
CA THR A 49 13.23 47.35 1.89
C THR A 49 13.87 48.72 2.04
N ASP A 50 13.94 49.27 3.27
CA ASP A 50 14.59 50.55 3.56
C ASP A 50 16.09 50.40 3.85
N PHE A 51 16.59 49.16 3.99
CA PHE A 51 17.98 48.90 4.28
C PHE A 51 18.88 49.35 3.13
N SER A 52 19.96 50.05 3.47
CA SER A 52 21.01 50.39 2.51
C SER A 52 21.67 49.13 1.92
N ASP A 53 22.21 49.23 0.71
CA ASP A 53 23.01 48.16 0.10
C ASP A 53 24.18 47.74 0.99
N GLU A 54 24.78 48.70 1.71
CA GLU A 54 25.86 48.45 2.66
C GLU A 54 25.38 47.60 3.84
N LEU A 55 24.23 47.93 4.44
CA LEU A 55 23.64 47.14 5.51
C LEU A 55 23.30 45.73 5.03
N ASN A 56 22.65 45.60 3.88
CA ASN A 56 22.28 44.31 3.30
C ASN A 56 23.51 43.40 3.09
N ARG A 57 24.58 43.92 2.48
CA ARG A 57 25.84 43.15 2.33
C ARG A 57 26.46 42.79 3.67
N ARG A 58 26.44 43.70 4.65
CA ARG A 58 26.94 43.45 6.01
C ARG A 58 26.16 42.33 6.71
N LEU A 59 24.84 42.28 6.53
CA LEU A 59 23.98 41.22 7.09
C LEU A 59 24.27 39.86 6.44
N LEU A 60 24.38 39.80 5.11
CA LEU A 60 24.77 38.58 4.37
C LEU A 60 26.15 38.07 4.78
N HIS A 61 27.13 38.98 4.87
CA HIS A 61 28.47 38.68 5.35
C HIS A 61 28.45 38.13 6.78
N GLY A 62 27.67 38.77 7.66
CA GLY A 62 27.47 38.31 9.03
C GLY A 62 26.84 36.93 9.12
N TYR A 63 25.86 36.62 8.27
CA TYR A 63 25.24 35.30 8.23
C TYR A 63 26.24 34.22 7.80
N ALA A 64 27.02 34.44 6.73
CA ALA A 64 28.06 33.51 6.30
C ALA A 64 29.12 33.28 7.40
N ALA A 65 29.56 34.35 8.06
CA ALA A 65 30.48 34.28 9.19
C ALA A 65 29.89 33.52 10.40
N ALA A 66 28.59 33.69 10.66
CA ALA A 66 27.88 32.97 11.72
C ALA A 66 27.76 31.48 11.40
N THR A 67 27.50 31.11 10.14
CA THR A 67 27.47 29.72 9.68
C THR A 67 28.82 29.04 9.84
N SER A 68 29.91 29.69 9.39
CA SER A 68 31.29 29.20 9.63
C SER A 68 31.61 29.05 11.12
N TYR A 69 31.09 29.94 11.98
CA TYR A 69 31.28 29.82 13.41
C TYR A 69 30.50 28.65 14.00
N ALA A 70 29.25 28.43 13.57
CA ALA A 70 28.43 27.31 13.98
C ALA A 70 29.06 25.97 13.57
N ASP A 71 29.57 25.88 12.33
CA ASP A 71 30.30 24.71 11.82
C ASP A 71 31.53 24.40 12.68
N ALA A 72 32.35 25.40 13.00
CA ALA A 72 33.50 25.20 13.88
C ALA A 72 33.10 24.82 15.33
N CYS A 73 31.95 25.28 15.83
CA CYS A 73 31.42 24.84 17.12
C CYS A 73 30.95 23.37 17.06
N PHE A 74 30.34 22.94 15.95
CA PHE A 74 29.98 21.54 15.71
C PHE A 74 31.24 20.66 15.61
N GLY A 75 32.28 21.12 14.91
CA GLY A 75 33.58 20.45 14.83
C GLY A 75 34.14 20.12 16.21
N ARG A 76 34.07 21.05 17.17
CA ARG A 76 34.51 20.79 18.56
C ARG A 76 33.75 19.65 19.24
N ILE A 77 32.45 19.49 18.94
CA ILE A 77 31.64 18.39 19.48
C ILE A 77 32.12 17.07 18.86
N MET A 78 32.32 17.05 17.55
CA MET A 78 32.80 15.88 16.82
C MET A 78 34.21 15.47 17.27
N ASP A 79 35.14 16.42 17.35
CA ASP A 79 36.51 16.21 17.86
C ASP A 79 36.46 15.58 19.27
N THR A 80 35.58 16.08 20.14
CA THR A 80 35.43 15.53 21.51
C THR A 80 34.88 14.10 21.50
N LEU A 81 33.92 13.79 20.62
CA LEU A 81 33.40 12.41 20.47
C LEU A 81 34.49 11.45 19.99
N GLU A 82 35.36 11.89 19.08
CA GLU A 82 36.50 11.11 18.59
C GLU A 82 37.57 10.92 19.68
N GLU A 83 38.02 12.00 20.32
CA GLU A 83 39.03 11.98 21.39
C GLU A 83 38.63 11.09 22.58
N THR A 84 37.33 11.03 22.89
CA THR A 84 36.79 10.20 23.98
C THR A 84 36.46 8.76 23.58
N GLY A 85 36.61 8.42 22.29
CA GLY A 85 36.25 7.10 21.74
C GLY A 85 34.74 6.82 21.70
N LEU A 86 33.89 7.84 21.87
CA LEU A 86 32.42 7.72 21.85
C LEU A 86 31.84 7.83 20.44
N ALA A 87 32.62 8.30 19.46
CA ALA A 87 32.17 8.51 18.08
C ALA A 87 31.56 7.24 17.45
N GLU A 88 32.07 6.06 17.78
CA GLU A 88 31.63 4.77 17.22
C GLU A 88 30.34 4.23 17.87
N ASN A 89 29.86 4.86 18.93
CA ASN A 89 28.64 4.47 19.65
C ASN A 89 27.62 5.63 19.77
N THR A 90 27.77 6.67 18.95
CA THR A 90 26.93 7.88 19.02
C THR A 90 26.33 8.17 17.65
N ILE A 91 24.99 8.23 17.61
CA ILE A 91 24.25 8.78 16.47
C ILE A 91 24.26 10.30 16.61
N VAL A 92 24.67 11.00 15.55
CA VAL A 92 24.69 12.47 15.51
C VAL A 92 23.68 12.94 14.48
N VAL A 93 22.79 13.85 14.90
CA VAL A 93 21.81 14.48 14.01
C VAL A 93 22.01 15.98 14.07
N LEU A 94 22.32 16.60 12.93
CA LEU A 94 22.37 18.05 12.76
C LEU A 94 21.10 18.47 12.00
N TRP A 95 20.26 19.30 12.61
CA TRP A 95 19.04 19.80 11.98
C TRP A 95 18.76 21.27 12.31
N GLY A 96 17.92 21.91 11.48
CA GLY A 96 17.28 23.20 11.78
C GLY A 96 15.79 23.02 12.07
N ASP A 97 15.23 23.78 13.00
CA ASP A 97 13.78 23.79 13.26
C ASP A 97 13.02 24.63 12.23
N HIS A 98 13.71 25.61 11.63
CA HIS A 98 13.24 26.42 10.52
C HIS A 98 14.41 26.91 9.64
N GLY A 99 14.10 27.36 8.43
CA GLY A 99 15.01 28.05 7.54
C GLY A 99 15.10 29.55 7.83
N PHE A 100 15.77 30.32 6.98
CA PHE A 100 16.00 31.74 7.24
C PHE A 100 16.15 32.53 5.93
N LYS A 101 15.33 33.57 5.75
CA LYS A 101 15.42 34.48 4.61
C LYS A 101 16.58 35.44 4.77
N LEU A 102 17.29 35.65 3.66
CA LEU A 102 18.48 36.50 3.57
C LEU A 102 18.25 37.69 2.65
N GLY A 103 17.01 38.19 2.61
CA GLY A 103 16.55 39.16 1.61
C GLY A 103 15.51 38.59 0.65
N ASP A 104 15.29 37.26 0.68
CA ASP A 104 14.25 36.59 -0.09
C ASP A 104 12.89 37.25 0.16
N HIS A 105 12.14 37.46 -0.92
CA HIS A 105 10.84 38.13 -0.92
C HIS A 105 10.85 39.53 -0.30
N SER A 106 11.98 40.25 -0.40
CA SER A 106 12.19 41.57 0.21
C SER A 106 12.03 41.59 1.73
N THR A 107 12.32 40.46 2.38
CA THR A 107 12.27 40.35 3.84
C THR A 107 13.44 39.50 4.37
N TRP A 108 13.55 39.44 5.68
CA TRP A 108 14.56 38.69 6.42
C TRP A 108 13.88 37.83 7.48
N VAL A 109 14.65 36.96 8.13
CA VAL A 109 14.19 36.05 9.19
C VAL A 109 13.25 34.93 8.70
N LYS A 110 12.49 34.32 9.60
CA LYS A 110 11.60 33.18 9.36
C LYS A 110 10.13 33.58 9.46
N HIS A 111 9.23 32.68 9.86
CA HIS A 111 7.79 32.93 10.13
C HIS A 111 6.87 32.96 8.91
N THR A 112 7.13 32.10 7.92
CA THR A 112 6.28 31.93 6.74
C THR A 112 6.23 30.47 6.28
N ASN A 113 5.43 30.17 5.26
CA ASN A 113 5.36 28.84 4.63
C ASN A 113 6.20 28.72 3.34
N PHE A 114 7.07 29.69 3.06
CA PHE A 114 8.00 29.60 1.93
C PHE A 114 8.94 28.38 2.08
N GLU A 115 9.41 27.86 0.96
CA GLU A 115 10.41 26.79 0.88
C GLU A 115 11.68 27.16 1.65
N CYS A 116 12.17 28.39 1.52
CA CYS A 116 13.36 28.87 2.24
C CYS A 116 13.22 28.85 3.78
N ASP A 117 11.98 28.87 4.29
CA ASP A 117 11.68 28.79 5.73
C ASP A 117 11.42 27.36 6.22
N THR A 118 11.05 26.45 5.32
CA THR A 118 10.57 25.11 5.69
C THR A 118 11.53 24.00 5.27
N ARG A 119 12.38 24.23 4.26
CA ARG A 119 13.45 23.32 3.85
C ARG A 119 14.69 23.54 4.69
N VAL A 120 14.76 22.79 5.79
CA VAL A 120 15.83 22.87 6.78
C VAL A 120 16.95 21.87 6.52
N PRO A 121 18.18 22.11 7.01
CA PRO A 121 19.20 21.07 7.03
C PRO A 121 18.72 19.90 7.90
N LEU A 122 19.00 18.69 7.45
CA LEU A 122 18.89 17.45 8.23
C LEU A 122 19.99 16.50 7.78
N ILE A 123 21.01 16.33 8.62
CA ILE A 123 22.16 15.46 8.37
C ILE A 123 22.22 14.45 9.52
N VAL A 124 22.27 13.16 9.18
CA VAL A 124 22.33 12.05 10.14
C VAL A 124 23.62 11.28 9.93
N ARG A 125 24.40 11.11 10.99
CA ARG A 125 25.54 10.19 11.07
C ARG A 125 25.19 9.08 12.04
N ASP A 126 25.16 7.86 11.53
CA ASP A 126 25.20 6.64 12.33
C ASP A 126 26.51 5.92 12.03
N PRO A 127 27.39 5.66 13.03
CA PRO A 127 28.68 5.02 12.79
C PRO A 127 28.56 3.59 12.21
N ARG A 128 27.36 2.99 12.26
CA ARG A 128 27.08 1.64 11.73
C ARG A 128 26.66 1.65 10.27
N ILE A 129 26.44 2.83 9.66
CA ILE A 129 25.90 2.99 8.31
C ILE A 129 26.89 3.79 7.46
N ASP A 130 27.11 3.36 6.21
CA ASP A 130 27.93 4.09 5.25
C ASP A 130 27.35 5.50 4.98
N GLY A 131 28.15 6.52 5.30
CA GLY A 131 27.78 7.92 5.12
C GLY A 131 28.00 8.47 3.71
N GLY A 132 27.85 9.80 3.56
CA GLY A 132 28.13 10.52 2.31
C GLY A 132 27.04 10.44 1.24
N LYS A 133 25.86 9.93 1.59
CA LYS A 133 24.70 9.81 0.69
C LYS A 133 23.72 10.97 0.92
N SER A 134 22.98 11.34 -0.13
CA SER A 134 21.85 12.28 -0.07
C SER A 134 20.63 11.65 -0.73
N THR A 135 19.43 12.07 -0.32
CA THR A 135 18.16 11.55 -0.87
C THR A 135 17.31 12.69 -1.42
N PRO A 136 16.62 12.49 -2.57
CA PRO A 136 15.63 13.44 -3.08
C PRO A 136 14.26 13.27 -2.42
N ARG A 137 14.09 12.31 -1.50
CA ARG A 137 12.81 12.01 -0.86
C ARG A 137 12.48 13.04 0.22
N LEU A 138 11.18 13.36 0.34
CA LEU A 138 10.67 14.29 1.35
C LEU A 138 10.65 13.62 2.73
N VAL A 139 11.06 14.35 3.76
CA VAL A 139 10.99 13.97 5.18
C VAL A 139 10.45 15.15 5.98
N GLU A 140 9.80 14.89 7.11
CA GLU A 140 9.33 15.91 8.05
C GLU A 140 10.13 15.84 9.36
N LEU A 141 10.28 16.95 10.09
CA LEU A 141 10.98 16.91 11.40
C LEU A 141 10.31 15.98 12.42
N ILE A 142 8.99 15.75 12.30
CA ILE A 142 8.28 14.78 13.16
C ILE A 142 8.71 13.33 12.92
N ASP A 143 9.36 13.04 11.79
CA ASP A 143 9.91 11.73 11.46
C ASP A 143 11.19 11.41 12.25
N LEU A 144 11.85 12.42 12.81
CA LEU A 144 13.10 12.24 13.51
C LEU A 144 12.94 11.37 14.76
N TYR A 145 11.87 11.56 15.53
CA TYR A 145 11.62 10.77 16.74
C TYR A 145 11.47 9.26 16.44
N PRO A 146 10.53 8.80 15.59
CA PRO A 146 10.44 7.38 15.25
C PRO A 146 11.71 6.83 14.57
N THR A 147 12.43 7.66 13.81
CA THR A 147 13.73 7.25 13.24
C THR A 147 14.77 6.97 14.32
N LEU A 148 14.89 7.83 15.34
CA LEU A 148 15.82 7.62 16.45
C LEU A 148 15.43 6.41 17.29
N CYS A 149 14.13 6.18 17.52
CA CYS A 149 13.62 4.97 18.16
C CYS A 149 14.10 3.72 17.40
N ASP A 150 13.92 3.67 16.08
CA ASP A 150 14.34 2.54 15.27
C ASP A 150 15.86 2.35 15.26
N LEU A 151 16.65 3.41 15.11
CA LEU A 151 18.12 3.32 15.13
C LEU A 151 18.65 2.84 16.48
N THR A 152 17.98 3.17 17.58
CA THR A 152 18.39 2.77 18.94
C THR A 152 17.75 1.47 19.42
N GLY A 153 16.85 0.87 18.63
CA GLY A 153 16.11 -0.33 19.02
C GLY A 153 15.07 -0.10 20.12
N ILE A 154 14.68 1.16 20.36
CA ILE A 154 13.63 1.52 21.32
C ILE A 154 12.27 1.43 20.62
N PRO A 155 11.24 0.84 21.24
CA PRO A 155 9.90 0.84 20.68
C PRO A 155 9.39 2.26 20.42
N THR A 156 8.95 2.53 19.19
CA THR A 156 8.35 3.83 18.84
C THR A 156 7.03 4.01 19.61
N PRO A 157 6.86 5.11 20.37
CA PRO A 157 5.61 5.39 21.05
C PRO A 157 4.45 5.53 20.07
N SER A 158 3.27 4.98 20.41
CA SER A 158 2.08 4.98 19.55
C SER A 158 1.52 6.36 19.22
N HIS A 159 1.89 7.39 20.00
CA HIS A 159 1.52 8.79 19.74
C HIS A 159 2.39 9.46 18.66
N CYS A 160 3.50 8.83 18.23
CA CYS A 160 4.32 9.38 17.17
C CYS A 160 3.55 9.41 15.85
N GLN A 161 3.41 10.60 15.28
CA GLN A 161 2.78 10.81 13.96
C GLN A 161 3.76 10.71 12.80
N GLY A 162 5.06 10.82 13.10
CA GLY A 162 6.13 10.67 12.13
C GLY A 162 6.26 9.22 11.65
N ARG A 163 7.02 9.05 10.58
CA ARG A 163 7.40 7.74 10.04
C ARG A 163 8.92 7.66 10.09
N SER A 164 9.45 6.53 10.50
CA SER A 164 10.90 6.31 10.49
C SER A 164 11.44 6.38 9.06
N PHE A 165 12.52 7.14 8.83
CA PHE A 165 13.21 7.21 7.54
C PHE A 165 14.53 6.44 7.51
N THR A 166 14.75 5.50 8.43
CA THR A 166 15.98 4.67 8.48
C THR A 166 16.28 3.95 7.16
N GLY A 167 15.24 3.56 6.42
CA GLY A 167 15.38 3.00 5.07
C GLY A 167 16.14 3.92 4.11
N LEU A 168 15.95 5.25 4.20
CA LEU A 168 16.65 6.24 3.37
C LEU A 168 18.15 6.35 3.71
N LEU A 169 18.55 6.00 4.94
CA LEU A 169 19.95 6.04 5.36
C LEU A 169 20.78 4.95 4.68
N THR A 170 20.18 3.80 4.39
CA THR A 170 20.84 2.67 3.72
C THR A 170 20.64 2.71 2.20
N ASN A 171 19.41 3.00 1.77
CA ASN A 171 19.00 3.13 0.38
C ASN A 171 18.33 4.50 0.11
N PRO A 172 19.08 5.49 -0.41
CA PRO A 172 18.56 6.85 -0.64
C PRO A 172 17.37 6.94 -1.59
N GLU A 173 17.14 5.92 -2.43
CA GLU A 173 16.04 5.87 -3.38
C GLU A 173 14.79 5.17 -2.84
N ALA A 174 14.85 4.59 -1.63
CA ALA A 174 13.72 3.91 -1.00
C ALA A 174 12.49 4.85 -0.89
N GLY A 175 11.29 4.27 -0.89
CA GLY A 175 10.06 5.02 -0.66
C GLY A 175 9.96 5.51 0.79
N HIS A 176 9.40 6.70 1.00
CA HIS A 176 9.11 7.23 2.36
C HIS A 176 7.81 8.04 2.40
N ARG A 177 7.87 9.30 1.99
CA ARG A 177 6.71 10.19 1.85
C ARG A 177 6.64 10.74 0.43
N ILE A 178 5.41 10.91 -0.04
CA ILE A 178 5.11 11.60 -1.30
C ILE A 178 4.82 13.10 -1.06
N ASP A 179 4.68 13.50 0.21
CA ASP A 179 4.39 14.87 0.64
C ASP A 179 5.02 15.24 2.00
N ALA A 180 5.20 16.55 2.22
CA ALA A 180 5.60 17.13 3.50
C ALA A 180 4.73 18.35 3.84
N TYR A 181 4.18 18.37 5.05
CA TYR A 181 3.21 19.36 5.52
C TYR A 181 3.84 20.36 6.49
N SER A 182 3.51 21.64 6.33
CA SER A 182 3.83 22.69 7.29
C SER A 182 2.62 23.58 7.55
N THR A 183 2.59 24.21 8.73
CA THR A 183 1.58 25.21 9.04
C THR A 183 2.21 26.33 9.86
N TYR A 184 1.77 27.56 9.61
CA TYR A 184 2.29 28.73 10.32
C TYR A 184 1.21 29.81 10.47
N PRO A 185 1.03 30.39 11.68
CA PRO A 185 0.07 31.47 11.90
C PRO A 185 0.45 32.74 11.13
N ALA A 186 -0.53 33.36 10.46
CA ALA A 186 -0.37 34.58 9.68
C ALA A 186 -1.45 35.60 10.08
N TRP A 187 -1.20 36.35 11.15
CA TRP A 187 -2.17 37.27 11.77
C TRP A 187 -3.51 36.56 12.02
N LYS A 188 -4.56 36.91 11.27
CA LYS A 188 -5.96 36.51 11.48
C LYS A 188 -6.32 35.25 10.70
N SER A 189 -5.29 34.53 10.28
CA SER A 189 -5.38 33.39 9.41
C SER A 189 -4.29 32.38 9.73
N LEU A 190 -4.54 31.13 9.39
CA LEU A 190 -3.60 30.03 9.48
C LEU A 190 -3.18 29.61 8.08
N GLY A 191 -1.88 29.68 7.80
CA GLY A 191 -1.31 29.18 6.55
C GLY A 191 -1.07 27.68 6.66
N HIS A 192 -1.66 26.90 5.75
CA HIS A 192 -1.44 25.47 5.59
C HIS A 192 -0.72 25.23 4.27
N SER A 193 0.43 24.54 4.32
CA SER A 193 1.26 24.29 3.14
C SER A 193 1.60 22.81 2.98
N ILE A 194 1.67 22.36 1.75
CA ILE A 194 2.06 21.00 1.38
C ILE A 194 3.10 21.07 0.25
N ARG A 195 4.18 20.30 0.39
CA ARG A 195 5.15 20.02 -0.66
C ARG A 195 4.84 18.66 -1.28
N THR A 196 4.63 18.59 -2.60
CA THR A 196 4.41 17.35 -3.36
C THR A 196 5.35 17.29 -4.56
N GLY A 197 6.41 16.48 -4.46
CA GLY A 197 7.48 16.45 -5.47
C GLY A 197 8.08 17.85 -5.71
N ASN A 198 7.92 18.39 -6.91
CA ASN A 198 8.42 19.72 -7.28
C ASN A 198 7.46 20.87 -6.97
N PHE A 199 6.27 20.61 -6.43
CA PHE A 199 5.26 21.63 -6.19
C PHE A 199 5.11 21.95 -4.72
N ARG A 200 4.87 23.23 -4.41
CA ARG A 200 4.41 23.68 -3.09
C ARG A 200 3.08 24.38 -3.27
N TYR A 201 2.11 23.98 -2.46
CA TYR A 201 0.78 24.57 -2.44
C TYR A 201 0.47 25.07 -1.04
N THR A 202 0.02 26.31 -0.93
CA THR A 202 -0.32 26.94 0.34
C THR A 202 -1.71 27.56 0.27
N GLU A 203 -2.51 27.29 1.30
CA GLU A 203 -3.80 27.94 1.55
C GLU A 203 -3.74 28.74 2.85
N TRP A 204 -4.39 29.89 2.89
CA TRP A 204 -4.61 30.64 4.13
C TRP A 204 -6.08 30.57 4.51
N HIS A 205 -6.34 30.09 5.71
CA HIS A 205 -7.67 29.91 6.27
C HIS A 205 -7.91 30.99 7.32
N GLU A 206 -8.98 31.76 7.22
CA GLU A 206 -9.32 32.77 8.24
C GLU A 206 -9.64 32.09 9.58
N ASP A 207 -9.10 32.61 10.69
CA ASP A 207 -9.16 31.93 12.00
C ASP A 207 -10.60 31.79 12.54
N GLU A 208 -11.47 32.77 12.25
CA GLU A 208 -12.85 32.83 12.79
C GLU A 208 -13.82 31.95 11.99
N THR A 209 -13.67 31.90 10.67
CA THR A 209 -14.62 31.27 9.76
C THR A 209 -14.13 29.94 9.19
N GLY A 210 -12.80 29.74 9.16
CA GLY A 210 -12.15 28.64 8.44
C GLY A 210 -12.20 28.80 6.92
N GLU A 211 -12.66 29.95 6.40
CA GLU A 211 -12.73 30.17 4.95
C GLU A 211 -11.35 30.36 4.35
N VAL A 212 -11.13 29.78 3.17
CA VAL A 212 -9.87 29.97 2.44
C VAL A 212 -9.86 31.34 1.78
N ILE A 213 -8.99 32.22 2.27
CA ILE A 213 -8.87 33.62 1.82
C ILE A 213 -7.80 33.82 0.74
N ALA A 214 -6.85 32.90 0.60
CA ALA A 214 -5.81 32.96 -0.42
C ALA A 214 -5.23 31.57 -0.74
N LYS A 215 -4.70 31.43 -1.96
CA LYS A 215 -4.11 30.20 -2.47
C LYS A 215 -2.92 30.51 -3.38
N VAL A 216 -1.81 29.79 -3.20
CA VAL A 216 -0.63 29.89 -4.08
C VAL A 216 -0.15 28.48 -4.40
N LEU A 217 0.09 28.22 -5.68
CA LEU A 217 0.79 27.04 -6.17
C LEU A 217 2.07 27.46 -6.87
N THR A 218 3.21 26.87 -6.48
CA THR A 218 4.51 27.14 -7.09
C THR A 218 5.14 25.85 -7.62
N ASN A 219 5.69 25.91 -8.83
CA ASN A 219 6.55 24.84 -9.37
C ASN A 219 8.01 25.17 -9.05
N LEU A 220 8.55 24.55 -8.00
CA LEU A 220 9.87 24.83 -7.43
C LEU A 220 11.03 24.30 -8.26
N LYS A 221 10.76 23.52 -9.31
CA LYS A 221 11.78 23.13 -10.29
C LYS A 221 12.06 24.26 -11.28
N ASP A 222 11.00 24.89 -11.76
CA ASP A 222 11.08 25.96 -12.77
C ASP A 222 11.21 27.34 -12.12
N ASP A 223 10.73 27.47 -10.88
CA ASP A 223 10.77 28.67 -10.06
C ASP A 223 11.26 28.33 -8.63
N PRO A 224 12.57 28.09 -8.45
CA PRO A 224 13.14 27.80 -7.12
C PRO A 224 13.09 29.00 -6.16
N GLY A 225 12.83 30.21 -6.67
CA GLY A 225 12.78 31.47 -5.90
C GLY A 225 11.39 31.83 -5.37
N GLU A 226 10.36 31.06 -5.73
CA GLU A 226 8.96 31.28 -5.33
C GLU A 226 8.39 32.64 -5.73
N GLU A 227 8.65 33.09 -6.96
CA GLU A 227 8.16 34.37 -7.47
C GLU A 227 6.87 34.27 -8.29
N THR A 228 6.42 33.05 -8.59
CA THR A 228 5.24 32.77 -9.42
C THR A 228 4.09 32.18 -8.62
N ASN A 229 2.88 32.35 -9.16
CA ASN A 229 1.71 31.60 -8.74
C ASN A 229 1.07 30.99 -9.98
N VAL A 230 1.22 29.68 -10.13
CA VAL A 230 0.81 28.93 -11.32
C VAL A 230 -0.55 28.26 -11.14
N ILE A 231 -1.32 28.67 -10.12
CA ILE A 231 -2.60 28.05 -9.74
C ILE A 231 -3.64 28.07 -10.86
N ASP A 232 -3.65 29.12 -11.69
CA ASP A 232 -4.60 29.29 -12.80
C ASP A 232 -4.09 28.69 -14.13
N GLU A 233 -2.87 28.12 -14.16
CA GLU A 233 -2.32 27.52 -15.36
C GLU A 233 -2.88 26.11 -15.57
N SER A 234 -3.71 25.94 -16.61
CA SER A 234 -4.43 24.69 -16.88
C SER A 234 -3.53 23.44 -17.01
N LYS A 235 -2.29 23.61 -17.48
CA LYS A 235 -1.29 22.50 -17.56
C LYS A 235 -0.88 21.94 -16.19
N PHE A 236 -1.14 22.66 -15.09
CA PHE A 236 -0.84 22.23 -13.72
C PHE A 236 -2.08 21.84 -12.91
N ALA A 237 -3.25 21.74 -13.56
CA ALA A 237 -4.51 21.41 -12.87
C ALA A 237 -4.44 20.06 -12.13
N GLY A 238 -3.75 19.06 -12.68
CA GLY A 238 -3.56 17.75 -12.03
C GLY A 238 -2.73 17.86 -10.75
N GLN A 239 -1.61 18.60 -10.79
CA GLN A 239 -0.74 18.81 -9.63
C GLN A 239 -1.43 19.64 -8.55
N LEU A 240 -2.23 20.64 -8.94
CA LEU A 240 -3.06 21.41 -8.03
C LEU A 240 -4.07 20.52 -7.31
N ALA A 241 -4.79 19.65 -8.05
CA ALA A 241 -5.78 18.75 -7.47
C ALA A 241 -5.13 17.78 -6.47
N VAL A 242 -3.98 17.18 -6.82
CA VAL A 242 -3.21 16.33 -5.90
C VAL A 242 -2.80 17.11 -4.66
N ALA A 243 -2.25 18.32 -4.82
CA ALA A 243 -1.80 19.12 -3.69
C ALA A 243 -2.96 19.51 -2.76
N GLN A 244 -4.12 19.89 -3.30
CA GLN A 244 -5.33 20.17 -2.52
C GLN A 244 -5.83 18.94 -1.75
N GLU A 245 -5.89 17.79 -2.41
CA GLU A 245 -6.27 16.51 -1.79
C GLU A 245 -5.32 16.16 -0.62
N ARG A 246 -4.00 16.23 -0.86
CA ARG A 246 -3.00 15.95 0.17
C ARG A 246 -3.06 16.96 1.31
N LEU A 247 -3.19 18.25 1.03
CA LEU A 247 -3.27 19.30 2.06
C LEU A 247 -4.48 19.07 2.97
N ALA A 248 -5.66 18.84 2.41
CA ALA A 248 -6.89 18.58 3.17
C ALA A 248 -6.75 17.35 4.07
N LEU A 249 -6.17 16.26 3.54
CA LEU A 249 -5.88 15.05 4.32
C LEU A 249 -4.95 15.35 5.51
N ARG A 250 -3.86 16.09 5.28
CA ARG A 250 -2.85 16.39 6.32
C ARG A 250 -3.41 17.34 7.39
N ILE A 251 -4.25 18.31 7.01
CA ILE A 251 -5.00 19.15 7.96
C ILE A 251 -5.87 18.28 8.87
N SER A 252 -6.68 17.37 8.30
CA SER A 252 -7.54 16.46 9.06
C SER A 252 -6.75 15.54 10.02
N GLN A 253 -5.63 14.99 9.56
CA GLN A 253 -4.73 14.17 10.38
C GLN A 253 -4.13 14.95 11.56
N SER A 254 -3.75 16.21 11.33
CA SER A 254 -3.20 17.08 12.38
C SER A 254 -4.25 17.39 13.47
N ALA A 255 -5.51 17.59 13.09
CA ALA A 255 -6.61 17.85 14.02
C ALA A 255 -6.97 16.61 14.84
N THR A 256 -7.00 15.43 14.20
CA THR A 256 -7.40 14.16 14.83
C THR A 256 -6.41 13.66 15.90
N ALA A 257 -5.11 13.90 15.73
CA ALA A 257 -4.10 13.49 16.71
C ALA A 257 -4.22 14.23 18.04
N ARG A 258 -4.69 15.49 18.01
CA ARG A 258 -4.97 16.28 19.22
C ARG A 258 -6.07 15.64 20.09
N ALA A 259 -6.98 14.87 19.48
CA ALA A 259 -8.04 14.13 20.17
C ALA A 259 -7.60 12.76 20.72
N LYS A 260 -6.55 12.14 20.15
CA LYS A 260 -6.05 10.81 20.56
C LYS A 260 -4.90 10.83 21.57
N SER A 261 -4.42 12.00 22.01
CA SER A 261 -3.33 12.14 22.99
C SER A 261 -3.64 11.60 24.41
N ALA A 262 -4.84 11.08 24.65
CA ALA A 262 -5.24 10.43 25.90
C ALA A 262 -5.45 8.92 25.69
N VAL A 263 -4.40 8.17 25.33
CA VAL A 263 -4.42 6.71 25.45
C VAL A 263 -3.49 6.33 26.60
N PRO A 264 -3.98 5.71 27.69
CA PRO A 264 -3.12 5.21 28.75
C PRO A 264 -2.17 4.14 28.20
N GLU A 265 -0.93 4.09 28.70
CA GLU A 265 -0.02 2.97 28.49
C GLU A 265 -0.67 1.68 29.02
N THR A 266 -1.35 0.94 28.16
CA THR A 266 -1.88 -0.37 28.52
C THR A 266 -0.73 -1.36 28.54
N VAL A 267 -0.54 -2.01 29.69
CA VAL A 267 0.44 -3.09 29.87
C VAL A 267 0.23 -4.17 28.79
N PRO A 268 1.29 -4.63 28.10
CA PRO A 268 1.17 -5.70 27.12
C PRO A 268 0.60 -6.97 27.78
N THR A 269 -0.35 -7.60 27.10
CA THR A 269 -0.86 -8.93 27.48
C THR A 269 0.09 -10.00 26.97
N SER A 270 0.22 -11.11 27.71
CA SER A 270 1.13 -12.20 27.36
C SER A 270 0.35 -13.43 26.89
N SER A 271 0.67 -13.91 25.70
CA SER A 271 0.07 -15.11 25.12
C SER A 271 1.15 -16.16 24.84
N ALA A 272 0.95 -17.37 25.37
CA ALA A 272 1.81 -18.51 25.10
C ALA A 272 1.11 -19.49 24.16
N ILE A 273 1.66 -19.68 22.97
CA ILE A 273 1.08 -20.51 21.91
C ILE A 273 1.96 -21.74 21.72
N THR A 274 1.32 -22.92 21.73
CA THR A 274 2.01 -24.19 21.51
C THR A 274 1.74 -24.67 20.10
N ILE A 275 2.80 -24.96 19.36
CA ILE A 275 2.76 -25.44 17.98
C ILE A 275 3.22 -26.89 18.00
N ASP A 276 2.31 -27.81 17.71
CA ASP A 276 2.59 -29.23 17.58
C ASP A 276 2.39 -29.67 16.13
N PRO A 277 3.46 -29.77 15.32
CA PRO A 277 3.37 -30.09 13.92
C PRO A 277 3.37 -31.62 13.67
N SER A 278 2.74 -32.37 14.56
CA SER A 278 2.51 -33.82 14.39
C SER A 278 1.45 -34.08 13.31
N GLU A 279 1.49 -35.26 12.67
CA GLU A 279 0.54 -35.61 11.59
C GLU A 279 -0.93 -35.39 11.96
N ALA A 280 -1.30 -35.65 13.22
CA ALA A 280 -2.66 -35.49 13.72
C ALA A 280 -3.15 -34.03 13.70
N ASN A 281 -2.21 -33.07 13.73
CA ASN A 281 -2.50 -31.63 13.72
C ASN A 281 -2.28 -31.00 12.34
N LEU A 282 -1.79 -31.73 11.35
CA LEU A 282 -1.70 -31.20 10.00
C LEU A 282 -3.09 -31.13 9.37
N ARG A 283 -3.34 -30.04 8.65
CA ARG A 283 -4.61 -29.76 7.96
C ARG A 283 -4.35 -29.68 6.46
N GLN A 284 -5.03 -28.76 5.78
CA GLN A 284 -4.92 -28.60 4.34
C GLN A 284 -3.49 -28.25 3.91
N THR A 285 -3.17 -28.62 2.67
CA THR A 285 -1.98 -28.15 1.95
C THR A 285 -2.22 -26.75 1.41
N ILE A 286 -1.19 -25.92 1.35
CA ILE A 286 -1.21 -24.61 0.73
C ILE A 286 -0.77 -24.77 -0.72
N ASP A 287 -1.61 -24.36 -1.64
CA ASP A 287 -1.36 -24.42 -3.09
C ASP A 287 -0.66 -23.15 -3.59
N GLY A 288 -0.84 -22.02 -2.89
CA GLY A 288 -0.10 -20.81 -3.16
C GLY A 288 -0.79 -19.51 -2.80
N PHE A 289 -0.12 -18.42 -3.16
CA PHE A 289 -0.58 -17.06 -3.03
C PHE A 289 -0.50 -16.37 -4.39
N GLY A 290 -1.36 -15.40 -4.62
CA GLY A 290 -1.41 -14.74 -5.91
C GLY A 290 -2.41 -13.62 -6.02
N GLY A 291 -2.80 -13.34 -7.26
CA GLY A 291 -3.85 -12.38 -7.54
C GLY A 291 -4.05 -12.10 -9.02
N SER A 292 -4.90 -11.13 -9.33
CA SER A 292 -5.28 -10.81 -10.71
C SER A 292 -4.48 -9.63 -11.29
N ILE A 293 -4.24 -9.72 -12.60
CA ILE A 293 -3.72 -8.63 -13.43
C ILE A 293 -4.78 -8.04 -14.38
N ALA A 294 -6.03 -8.49 -14.24
CA ALA A 294 -7.13 -8.11 -15.12
C ALA A 294 -7.35 -6.60 -15.18
N PHE A 295 -7.82 -6.14 -16.36
CA PHE A 295 -7.99 -4.73 -16.70
C PHE A 295 -6.69 -3.92 -16.59
N TRP A 296 -6.45 -3.37 -15.40
CA TRP A 296 -5.47 -2.32 -15.14
C TRP A 296 -4.04 -2.82 -14.96
N GLY A 297 -3.83 -4.12 -14.82
CA GLY A 297 -2.49 -4.71 -14.65
C GLY A 297 -1.87 -5.22 -15.94
N THR A 298 -2.62 -5.27 -17.05
CA THR A 298 -2.23 -5.98 -18.29
C THR A 298 -1.00 -5.42 -19.01
N HIS A 299 -0.60 -4.17 -18.72
CA HIS A 299 0.52 -3.51 -19.37
C HIS A 299 1.64 -3.15 -18.38
N ALA A 300 1.66 -3.73 -17.18
CA ALA A 300 2.69 -3.50 -16.17
C ALA A 300 4.12 -3.65 -16.73
N ASP A 301 5.01 -2.73 -16.37
CA ASP A 301 6.44 -2.80 -16.70
C ASP A 301 7.16 -3.92 -15.93
N ASP A 302 8.44 -4.15 -16.25
CA ASP A 302 9.22 -5.24 -15.64
C ASP A 302 9.49 -4.99 -14.14
N GLU A 303 9.53 -3.73 -13.70
CA GLU A 303 9.71 -3.38 -12.28
C GLU A 303 8.47 -3.74 -11.46
N ALA A 304 7.27 -3.45 -11.97
CA ALA A 304 6.02 -3.84 -11.34
C ALA A 304 5.82 -5.36 -11.32
N LEU A 305 6.20 -6.06 -12.40
CA LEU A 305 6.20 -7.52 -12.42
C LEU A 305 7.21 -8.11 -11.45
N GLY A 306 8.42 -7.56 -11.34
CA GLY A 306 9.41 -7.97 -10.33
C GLY A 306 8.87 -7.77 -8.90
N ALA A 307 8.21 -6.65 -8.63
CA ALA A 307 7.57 -6.42 -7.34
C ALA A 307 6.48 -7.47 -7.03
N ALA A 308 5.68 -7.87 -8.02
CA ALA A 308 4.62 -8.86 -7.82
C ALA A 308 5.15 -10.30 -7.75
N LEU A 309 6.10 -10.69 -8.59
CA LEU A 309 6.50 -12.08 -8.79
C LEU A 309 7.76 -12.47 -8.03
N GLU A 310 8.70 -11.55 -7.81
CA GLU A 310 9.95 -11.82 -7.10
C GLU A 310 9.87 -11.32 -5.65
N ASP A 311 9.38 -10.10 -5.42
CA ASP A 311 9.39 -9.52 -4.06
C ASP A 311 8.25 -10.05 -3.16
N LEU A 312 7.02 -10.21 -3.70
CA LEU A 312 5.93 -10.92 -3.01
C LEU A 312 6.10 -12.43 -3.11
N ASP A 313 6.82 -12.91 -4.12
CA ASP A 313 6.99 -14.33 -4.42
C ASP A 313 5.64 -15.07 -4.58
N VAL A 314 4.79 -14.54 -5.45
CA VAL A 314 3.51 -15.19 -5.77
C VAL A 314 3.71 -16.34 -6.75
N SER A 315 2.93 -17.40 -6.54
CA SER A 315 3.00 -18.63 -7.33
C SER A 315 1.81 -18.80 -8.28
N ILE A 316 0.78 -17.95 -8.17
CA ILE A 316 -0.45 -18.03 -8.97
C ILE A 316 -0.77 -16.64 -9.54
N VAL A 317 -1.00 -16.54 -10.85
CA VAL A 317 -1.60 -15.36 -11.48
C VAL A 317 -2.96 -15.74 -12.05
N ARG A 318 -3.99 -14.98 -11.65
CA ARG A 318 -5.33 -15.07 -12.20
C ARG A 318 -5.45 -14.13 -13.39
N ALA A 319 -5.79 -14.66 -14.55
CA ALA A 319 -5.92 -13.88 -15.78
C ALA A 319 -7.30 -14.12 -16.39
N GLN A 320 -7.93 -13.05 -16.88
CA GLN A 320 -9.19 -13.16 -17.61
C GLN A 320 -8.92 -13.78 -18.98
N GLY A 321 -9.65 -14.83 -19.37
CA GLY A 321 -9.64 -15.37 -20.73
C GLY A 321 -10.31 -14.42 -21.72
N GLU A 322 -9.72 -13.24 -21.91
CA GLU A 322 -10.27 -12.11 -22.66
C GLU A 322 -10.63 -12.51 -24.09
N VAL A 323 -11.76 -12.00 -24.58
CA VAL A 323 -11.99 -11.80 -26.01
C VAL A 323 -12.32 -10.32 -26.15
N SER A 324 -11.39 -9.54 -26.71
CA SER A 324 -11.59 -8.09 -26.84
C SER A 324 -12.84 -7.79 -27.67
N PRO A 325 -13.53 -6.66 -27.45
CA PRO A 325 -14.66 -6.23 -28.27
C PRO A 325 -14.34 -6.03 -29.76
N ALA A 326 -13.06 -6.09 -30.15
CA ALA A 326 -12.63 -6.08 -31.55
C ALA A 326 -12.36 -7.50 -32.09
N GLY A 327 -12.29 -8.53 -31.24
CA GLY A 327 -12.02 -9.92 -31.60
C GLY A 327 -10.58 -10.24 -32.04
N VAL A 328 -9.63 -9.28 -31.91
CA VAL A 328 -8.29 -9.40 -32.53
C VAL A 328 -7.13 -9.39 -31.53
N VAL A 329 -7.21 -8.65 -30.42
CA VAL A 329 -6.08 -8.47 -29.48
C VAL A 329 -6.39 -9.12 -28.13
N ASP A 330 -5.42 -9.86 -27.59
CA ASP A 330 -5.39 -10.38 -26.22
C ASP A 330 -4.35 -9.57 -25.42
N HIS A 331 -4.76 -8.94 -24.32
CA HIS A 331 -3.85 -8.10 -23.54
C HIS A 331 -2.99 -8.87 -22.53
N ASN A 332 -3.29 -10.15 -22.30
CA ASN A 332 -2.58 -10.96 -21.30
C ASN A 332 -1.36 -11.68 -21.88
N ARG A 333 -1.34 -11.95 -23.19
CA ARG A 333 -0.27 -12.76 -23.79
C ARG A 333 1.14 -12.26 -23.46
N ASP A 334 1.45 -11.00 -23.75
CA ASP A 334 2.80 -10.45 -23.55
C ASP A 334 3.19 -10.43 -22.07
N ILE A 335 2.28 -9.94 -21.21
CA ILE A 335 2.54 -9.82 -19.77
C ILE A 335 2.69 -11.19 -19.10
N LEU A 336 1.89 -12.19 -19.47
CA LEU A 336 2.03 -13.55 -18.92
C LEU A 336 3.32 -14.22 -19.38
N GLN A 337 3.73 -14.03 -20.65
CA GLN A 337 5.02 -14.53 -21.13
C GLN A 337 6.21 -13.86 -20.42
N ARG A 338 6.09 -12.57 -20.07
CA ARG A 338 7.10 -11.86 -19.26
C ARG A 338 7.09 -12.35 -17.81
N ALA A 339 5.91 -12.51 -17.22
CA ALA A 339 5.74 -13.02 -15.87
C ALA A 339 6.39 -14.41 -15.71
N MET A 340 6.15 -15.31 -16.67
CA MET A 340 6.74 -16.66 -16.67
C MET A 340 8.26 -16.68 -16.89
N LYS A 341 8.86 -15.61 -17.43
CA LYS A 341 10.32 -15.49 -17.48
C LYS A 341 10.91 -15.15 -16.12
N LEU A 342 10.19 -14.36 -15.31
CA LEU A 342 10.58 -14.01 -13.95
C LEU A 342 10.36 -15.19 -12.99
N ASN A 343 9.22 -15.88 -13.14
CA ASN A 343 8.92 -17.10 -12.39
C ASN A 343 8.54 -18.24 -13.35
N PRO A 344 9.48 -19.13 -13.72
CA PRO A 344 9.21 -20.26 -14.61
C PRO A 344 8.20 -21.28 -14.08
N ASP A 345 8.01 -21.35 -12.76
CA ASP A 345 7.05 -22.25 -12.10
C ASP A 345 5.68 -21.59 -11.88
N LEU A 346 5.47 -20.37 -12.42
CA LEU A 346 4.23 -19.62 -12.26
C LEU A 346 3.03 -20.39 -12.81
N GLN A 347 2.00 -20.51 -11.99
CA GLN A 347 0.73 -21.14 -12.35
C GLN A 347 -0.27 -20.10 -12.83
N ILE A 348 -0.90 -20.34 -13.98
CA ILE A 348 -1.95 -19.46 -14.49
C ILE A 348 -3.33 -20.09 -14.25
N LEU A 349 -4.15 -19.36 -13.48
CA LEU A 349 -5.59 -19.57 -13.40
C LEU A 349 -6.27 -18.73 -14.49
N LEU A 350 -6.67 -19.37 -15.58
CA LEU A 350 -7.38 -18.72 -16.68
C LEU A 350 -8.88 -18.73 -16.39
N THR A 351 -9.48 -17.57 -16.09
CA THR A 351 -10.89 -17.46 -15.70
C THR A 351 -11.73 -16.75 -16.77
N PHE A 352 -12.93 -17.27 -17.03
CA PHE A 352 -13.86 -16.75 -18.02
C PHE A 352 -15.08 -16.19 -17.34
N TRP A 353 -15.35 -14.91 -17.52
CA TRP A 353 -16.34 -14.23 -16.68
C TRP A 353 -17.73 -14.14 -17.30
N GLN A 354 -17.79 -13.93 -18.60
CA GLN A 354 -19.02 -13.80 -19.36
C GLN A 354 -18.82 -14.44 -20.74
N PRO A 355 -19.77 -15.27 -21.21
CA PRO A 355 -19.74 -15.87 -22.55
C PRO A 355 -19.56 -14.83 -23.66
N ARG A 356 -18.50 -14.98 -24.46
CA ARG A 356 -18.15 -14.16 -25.63
C ARG A 356 -17.25 -14.96 -26.57
N SER A 357 -17.36 -14.74 -27.88
CA SER A 357 -16.43 -15.28 -28.88
C SER A 357 -16.00 -14.22 -29.89
N ALA A 358 -14.97 -14.51 -30.67
CA ALA A 358 -14.53 -13.63 -31.76
C ALA A 358 -15.62 -13.41 -32.84
N GLN A 359 -16.57 -14.34 -32.97
CA GLN A 359 -17.68 -14.26 -33.92
C GLN A 359 -18.90 -13.55 -33.32
N HIS A 360 -19.11 -13.70 -32.01
CA HIS A 360 -20.25 -13.17 -31.27
C HIS A 360 -19.77 -12.42 -30.02
N LEU A 361 -19.45 -11.14 -30.21
CA LEU A 361 -18.98 -10.25 -29.14
C LEU A 361 -20.12 -9.62 -28.33
N GLU A 362 -21.31 -9.55 -28.93
CA GLU A 362 -22.50 -8.98 -28.31
C GLU A 362 -23.05 -9.92 -27.26
N LYS A 363 -23.15 -9.45 -26.01
CA LYS A 363 -23.65 -10.25 -24.88
C LYS A 363 -25.08 -10.74 -25.09
N GLU A 364 -25.91 -10.02 -25.86
CA GLU A 364 -27.29 -10.37 -26.18
C GLU A 364 -27.39 -11.61 -27.08
N TYR A 365 -26.31 -11.98 -27.78
CA TYR A 365 -26.25 -13.27 -28.47
C TYR A 365 -26.30 -14.40 -27.45
N TRP A 366 -25.44 -14.33 -26.43
CA TRP A 366 -25.22 -15.39 -25.44
C TRP A 366 -26.21 -15.40 -24.29
N LEU A 367 -26.63 -14.23 -23.82
CA LEU A 367 -27.27 -14.07 -22.51
C LEU A 367 -28.73 -13.65 -22.64
N ASP A 368 -29.57 -14.20 -21.77
CA ASP A 368 -30.88 -13.66 -21.44
C ASP A 368 -30.79 -12.82 -20.17
N VAL A 369 -31.71 -11.86 -20.02
CA VAL A 369 -31.91 -11.13 -18.76
C VAL A 369 -33.09 -11.74 -18.03
N VAL A 370 -32.82 -12.43 -16.92
CA VAL A 370 -33.81 -13.08 -16.06
C VAL A 370 -33.71 -12.46 -14.69
N GLU A 371 -34.80 -11.86 -14.19
CA GLU A 371 -34.81 -11.20 -12.87
C GLU A 371 -33.70 -10.15 -12.68
N GLU A 372 -33.43 -9.34 -13.71
CA GLU A 372 -32.35 -8.34 -13.72
C GLU A 372 -30.93 -8.95 -13.56
N GLN A 373 -30.75 -10.21 -13.94
CA GLN A 373 -29.48 -10.93 -13.91
C GLN A 373 -29.18 -11.49 -15.30
N TYR A 374 -27.91 -11.58 -15.69
CA TYR A 374 -27.54 -12.28 -16.92
C TYR A 374 -27.47 -13.79 -16.69
N GLU A 375 -28.08 -14.56 -17.59
CA GLU A 375 -27.95 -16.02 -17.65
C GLU A 375 -27.60 -16.47 -19.07
N LEU A 376 -26.73 -17.47 -19.20
CA LEU A 376 -26.44 -18.10 -20.49
C LEU A 376 -27.71 -18.74 -21.06
N LYS A 377 -28.00 -18.50 -22.34
CA LYS A 377 -29.10 -19.17 -23.04
C LYS A 377 -28.87 -20.67 -23.06
N PRO A 378 -29.85 -21.50 -22.64
CA PRO A 378 -29.67 -22.95 -22.56
C PRO A 378 -29.22 -23.60 -23.87
N ASN A 379 -29.67 -23.08 -25.02
CA ASN A 379 -29.30 -23.62 -26.33
C ASN A 379 -27.90 -23.21 -26.82
N LEU A 380 -27.14 -22.43 -26.05
CA LEU A 380 -25.79 -21.97 -26.39
C LEU A 380 -24.70 -22.54 -25.47
N GLU A 381 -25.05 -23.47 -24.57
CA GLU A 381 -24.08 -24.11 -23.68
C GLU A 381 -23.00 -24.86 -24.44
N GLU A 382 -23.38 -25.67 -25.44
CA GLU A 382 -22.41 -26.41 -26.26
C GLU A 382 -21.44 -25.48 -27.00
N GLU A 383 -21.96 -24.40 -27.57
CA GLU A 383 -21.17 -23.41 -28.31
C GLU A 383 -20.22 -22.65 -27.37
N TRP A 384 -20.69 -22.30 -26.17
CA TRP A 384 -19.85 -21.67 -25.16
C TRP A 384 -18.74 -22.60 -24.66
N ALA A 385 -19.05 -23.88 -24.45
CA ALA A 385 -18.07 -24.89 -24.07
C ALA A 385 -16.99 -25.08 -25.15
N ASP A 386 -17.37 -25.06 -26.42
CA ASP A 386 -16.42 -25.12 -27.54
C ASP A 386 -15.49 -23.87 -27.57
N GLU A 387 -16.04 -22.67 -27.37
CA GLU A 387 -15.27 -21.43 -27.33
C GLU A 387 -14.27 -21.40 -26.15
N LEU A 388 -14.73 -21.81 -24.95
CA LEU A 388 -13.89 -21.93 -23.76
C LEU A 388 -12.66 -22.80 -24.02
N VAL A 389 -12.88 -24.02 -24.53
CA VAL A 389 -11.79 -24.97 -24.79
C VAL A 389 -10.87 -24.49 -25.90
N ALA A 390 -11.42 -23.86 -26.95
CA ALA A 390 -10.61 -23.25 -28.01
C ALA A 390 -9.71 -22.13 -27.46
N ARG A 391 -10.23 -21.28 -26.56
CA ARG A 391 -9.45 -20.19 -25.95
C ARG A 391 -8.38 -20.71 -25.00
N ILE A 392 -8.67 -21.76 -24.22
CA ILE A 392 -7.68 -22.44 -23.38
C ILE A 392 -6.54 -22.98 -24.25
N GLN A 393 -6.86 -23.69 -25.34
CA GLN A 393 -5.85 -24.23 -26.26
C GLN A 393 -4.97 -23.11 -26.84
N GLN A 394 -5.55 -21.96 -27.17
CA GLN A 394 -4.79 -20.82 -27.69
C GLN A 394 -3.75 -20.28 -26.70
N TYR A 395 -4.08 -20.20 -25.40
CA TYR A 395 -3.12 -19.79 -24.37
C TYR A 395 -1.98 -20.81 -24.24
N LEU A 396 -2.29 -22.10 -24.29
CA LEU A 396 -1.30 -23.18 -24.29
C LEU A 396 -0.39 -23.13 -25.53
N ASP A 397 -0.95 -22.86 -26.71
CA ASP A 397 -0.19 -22.69 -27.96
C ASP A 397 0.77 -21.48 -27.91
N TRP A 398 0.45 -20.47 -27.10
CA TRP A 398 1.36 -19.35 -26.81
C TRP A 398 2.45 -19.69 -25.78
N GLY A 399 2.45 -20.91 -25.25
CA GLY A 399 3.39 -21.36 -24.22
C GLY A 399 3.07 -20.82 -22.84
N ILE A 400 1.83 -20.42 -22.57
CA ILE A 400 1.39 -19.96 -21.25
C ILE A 400 1.06 -21.18 -20.38
N ASN A 401 1.61 -21.24 -19.17
CA ASN A 401 1.43 -22.36 -18.23
C ASN A 401 0.07 -22.30 -17.53
N VAL A 402 -1.00 -22.53 -18.27
CA VAL A 402 -2.35 -22.69 -17.71
C VAL A 402 -2.41 -23.99 -16.92
N THR A 403 -2.61 -23.90 -15.61
CA THR A 403 -2.73 -25.08 -14.73
C THR A 403 -4.14 -25.29 -14.20
N ALA A 404 -4.95 -24.21 -14.20
CA ALA A 404 -6.34 -24.24 -13.79
C ALA A 404 -7.19 -23.34 -14.68
N VAL A 405 -8.45 -23.72 -14.89
CA VAL A 405 -9.43 -22.99 -15.69
C VAL A 405 -10.68 -22.70 -14.86
N GLY A 406 -11.00 -21.42 -14.70
CA GLY A 406 -12.26 -20.97 -14.10
C GLY A 406 -13.31 -20.81 -15.18
N ILE A 407 -14.31 -21.67 -15.21
CA ILE A 407 -15.30 -21.71 -16.32
C ILE A 407 -16.38 -20.63 -16.23
N GLN A 408 -16.43 -19.91 -15.11
CA GLN A 408 -17.32 -18.78 -14.85
C GLN A 408 -16.67 -17.85 -13.79
N ASN A 409 -17.26 -16.68 -13.56
CA ASN A 409 -16.93 -15.77 -12.45
C ASN A 409 -18.22 -15.28 -11.80
N GLU A 410 -18.26 -15.26 -10.46
CA GLU A 410 -19.37 -14.73 -9.67
C GLU A 410 -20.70 -15.43 -9.94
N SER A 411 -20.74 -16.77 -9.96
CA SER A 411 -21.94 -17.57 -10.32
C SER A 411 -23.24 -17.19 -9.62
N ASN A 412 -23.17 -16.66 -8.41
CA ASN A 412 -24.33 -16.30 -7.62
C ASN A 412 -24.76 -14.83 -7.77
N TRP A 413 -24.07 -14.04 -8.59
CA TRP A 413 -24.38 -12.63 -8.77
C TRP A 413 -24.06 -12.10 -10.18
N SER A 414 -24.97 -11.31 -10.71
CA SER A 414 -24.81 -10.55 -11.94
C SER A 414 -25.67 -9.30 -11.91
N LYS A 415 -25.53 -8.44 -12.92
CA LYS A 415 -26.50 -7.38 -13.25
C LYS A 415 -26.23 -6.85 -14.66
N PRO A 416 -27.23 -6.29 -15.35
CA PRO A 416 -27.02 -5.53 -16.56
C PRO A 416 -25.87 -4.53 -16.44
N GLY A 417 -24.87 -4.66 -17.33
CA GLY A 417 -23.67 -3.83 -17.34
C GLY A 417 -22.42 -4.47 -16.71
N THR A 418 -22.54 -5.59 -15.99
CA THR A 418 -21.38 -6.36 -15.49
C THR A 418 -20.86 -7.36 -16.52
N GLN A 419 -19.60 -7.78 -16.35
CA GLN A 419 -19.00 -8.87 -17.11
C GLN A 419 -19.15 -10.21 -16.37
N THR A 420 -20.32 -10.52 -15.82
CA THR A 420 -20.57 -11.80 -15.13
C THR A 420 -21.76 -12.54 -15.73
N CYS A 421 -21.96 -13.79 -15.32
CA CYS A 421 -23.06 -14.64 -15.73
C CYS A 421 -23.53 -15.47 -14.53
N ARG A 422 -24.80 -15.31 -14.13
CA ARG A 422 -25.42 -16.09 -13.05
C ARG A 422 -25.62 -17.54 -13.51
N TRP A 423 -25.44 -18.47 -12.59
CA TRP A 423 -25.71 -19.90 -12.78
C TRP A 423 -26.56 -20.48 -11.64
N ALA A 424 -27.47 -21.38 -11.99
CA ALA A 424 -28.07 -22.27 -11.01
C ALA A 424 -27.06 -23.38 -10.61
N PRO A 425 -26.97 -23.77 -9.34
CA PRO A 425 -25.97 -24.75 -8.86
C PRO A 425 -25.94 -26.06 -9.64
N GLU A 426 -27.10 -26.69 -9.83
CA GLU A 426 -27.23 -27.98 -10.51
C GLU A 426 -26.94 -27.85 -12.00
N ARG A 427 -27.34 -26.73 -12.61
CA ARG A 427 -27.08 -26.44 -14.03
C ARG A 427 -25.58 -26.26 -14.28
N LEU A 428 -24.88 -25.55 -13.40
CA LEU A 428 -23.42 -25.40 -13.51
C LEU A 428 -22.69 -26.72 -13.32
N ALA A 429 -23.13 -27.53 -12.35
CA ALA A 429 -22.58 -28.87 -12.15
C ALA A 429 -22.77 -29.75 -13.41
N ALA A 430 -23.97 -29.73 -14.00
CA ALA A 430 -24.25 -30.44 -15.26
C ALA A 430 -23.41 -29.89 -16.42
N PHE A 431 -23.27 -28.57 -16.54
CA PHE A 431 -22.44 -27.95 -17.57
C PHE A 431 -20.98 -28.40 -17.49
N ILE A 432 -20.42 -28.51 -16.28
CA ILE A 432 -19.06 -29.04 -16.05
C ILE A 432 -18.95 -30.47 -16.57
N THR A 433 -19.80 -31.36 -16.06
CA THR A 433 -19.71 -32.81 -16.32
C THR A 433 -20.10 -33.18 -17.74
N GLU A 434 -21.12 -32.54 -18.29
CA GLU A 434 -21.70 -32.90 -19.59
C GLU A 434 -21.06 -32.14 -20.76
N GLN A 435 -20.61 -30.89 -20.53
CA GLN A 435 -20.10 -30.04 -21.62
C GLN A 435 -18.59 -29.81 -21.55
N ILE A 436 -18.05 -29.42 -20.40
CA ILE A 436 -16.64 -29.01 -20.27
C ILE A 436 -15.69 -30.20 -20.20
N LYS A 437 -15.89 -31.12 -19.25
CA LYS A 437 -14.97 -32.24 -19.00
C LYS A 437 -14.74 -33.10 -20.26
N PRO A 438 -15.78 -33.53 -21.01
CA PRO A 438 -15.57 -34.35 -22.21
C PRO A 438 -14.83 -33.61 -23.32
N ARG A 439 -14.98 -32.28 -23.42
CA ARG A 439 -14.29 -31.46 -24.42
C ARG A 439 -12.82 -31.26 -24.07
N LEU A 440 -12.49 -31.03 -22.79
CA LEU A 440 -11.10 -31.00 -22.33
C LEU A 440 -10.41 -32.35 -22.58
N GLU A 441 -11.07 -33.46 -22.26
CA GLU A 441 -10.54 -34.80 -22.54
C GLU A 441 -10.29 -35.03 -24.03
N LYS A 442 -11.26 -34.67 -24.88
CA LYS A 442 -11.14 -34.78 -26.34
C LYS A 442 -10.00 -33.91 -26.90
N ALA A 443 -9.75 -32.75 -26.30
CA ALA A 443 -8.66 -31.86 -26.66
C ALA A 443 -7.29 -32.30 -26.10
N GLY A 444 -7.23 -33.35 -25.28
CA GLY A 444 -5.99 -33.78 -24.62
C GLY A 444 -5.59 -32.89 -23.44
N LEU A 445 -6.55 -32.17 -22.85
CA LEU A 445 -6.39 -31.20 -21.76
C LEU A 445 -6.99 -31.71 -20.44
N ALA A 446 -7.08 -33.03 -20.27
CA ALA A 446 -7.71 -33.67 -19.11
C ALA A 446 -6.99 -33.38 -17.77
N ASP A 447 -5.72 -33.00 -17.84
CA ASP A 447 -4.87 -32.67 -16.68
C ASP A 447 -5.10 -31.24 -16.15
N LEU A 448 -5.84 -30.39 -16.88
CA LEU A 448 -6.18 -29.05 -16.41
C LEU A 448 -7.23 -29.13 -15.29
N ALA A 449 -6.95 -28.42 -14.21
CA ALA A 449 -7.87 -28.31 -13.10
C ALA A 449 -9.09 -27.43 -13.43
N ILE A 450 -10.29 -27.91 -13.16
CA ILE A 450 -11.51 -27.11 -13.27
C ILE A 450 -11.81 -26.41 -11.94
N ALA A 451 -11.88 -25.08 -11.97
CA ALA A 451 -12.25 -24.24 -10.83
C ALA A 451 -13.69 -23.72 -10.96
N ALA A 452 -14.52 -24.00 -9.95
CA ALA A 452 -15.92 -23.57 -9.88
C ALA A 452 -16.42 -23.57 -8.42
N PRO A 453 -17.49 -22.84 -8.07
CA PRO A 453 -18.29 -21.94 -8.88
C PRO A 453 -17.88 -20.46 -8.70
N ASP A 454 -16.67 -20.16 -8.23
CA ASP A 454 -16.09 -18.81 -8.15
C ASP A 454 -17.10 -17.78 -7.60
N LEU A 455 -17.79 -18.14 -6.51
CA LEU A 455 -18.90 -17.36 -5.94
C LEU A 455 -18.47 -15.92 -5.66
N ALA A 456 -19.30 -14.92 -5.95
CA ALA A 456 -19.03 -13.52 -5.59
C ALA A 456 -18.94 -13.33 -4.07
N TYR A 457 -19.80 -14.03 -3.34
CA TYR A 457 -19.89 -13.95 -1.89
C TYR A 457 -20.39 -15.28 -1.32
N VAL A 458 -20.04 -15.53 -0.06
CA VAL A 458 -20.42 -16.76 0.66
C VAL A 458 -21.81 -16.69 1.31
N GLY A 459 -22.32 -15.48 1.55
CA GLY A 459 -23.59 -15.22 2.22
C GLY A 459 -23.55 -15.44 3.74
N HIS A 460 -24.58 -14.95 4.43
CA HIS A 460 -24.74 -15.12 5.87
C HIS A 460 -24.78 -16.61 6.25
N GLU A 461 -24.00 -17.01 7.26
CA GLU A 461 -23.85 -18.42 7.67
C GLU A 461 -23.48 -19.34 6.49
N ALA A 462 -22.69 -18.81 5.55
CA ALA A 462 -22.25 -19.51 4.35
C ALA A 462 -23.41 -20.09 3.51
N SER A 463 -24.54 -19.37 3.43
CA SER A 463 -25.75 -19.80 2.71
C SER A 463 -25.50 -20.15 1.25
N GLU A 464 -24.64 -19.40 0.57
CA GLU A 464 -24.34 -19.63 -0.86
C GLU A 464 -23.41 -20.81 -1.06
N VAL A 465 -22.48 -21.07 -0.12
CA VAL A 465 -21.68 -22.30 -0.11
C VAL A 465 -22.59 -23.52 0.06
N LYS A 466 -23.59 -23.45 0.94
CA LYS A 466 -24.62 -24.50 1.10
C LYS A 466 -25.42 -24.71 -0.20
N ARG A 467 -25.87 -23.62 -0.81
CA ARG A 467 -26.65 -23.64 -2.06
C ARG A 467 -25.86 -24.25 -3.22
N PHE A 468 -24.56 -23.98 -3.30
CA PHE A 468 -23.68 -24.47 -4.37
C PHE A 468 -22.94 -25.78 -4.06
N LEU A 469 -23.31 -26.51 -3.00
CA LEU A 469 -22.77 -27.84 -2.74
C LEU A 469 -22.83 -28.79 -3.96
N PRO A 470 -23.88 -28.78 -4.82
CA PRO A 470 -23.89 -29.60 -6.03
C PRO A 470 -22.72 -29.33 -6.98
N THR A 471 -22.25 -28.08 -7.08
CA THR A 471 -21.09 -27.71 -7.92
C THR A 471 -19.77 -27.91 -7.18
N LEU A 472 -19.72 -27.54 -5.90
CA LEU A 472 -18.52 -27.61 -5.04
C LEU A 472 -18.09 -29.06 -4.76
N THR A 473 -19.05 -29.99 -4.71
CA THR A 473 -18.79 -31.42 -4.47
C THR A 473 -18.84 -32.26 -5.74
N ASN A 474 -19.01 -31.63 -6.92
CA ASN A 474 -18.99 -32.34 -8.20
C ASN A 474 -17.62 -33.02 -8.39
N PRO A 475 -17.56 -34.33 -8.73
CA PRO A 475 -16.32 -35.04 -9.00
C PRO A 475 -15.43 -34.43 -10.10
N ASP A 476 -16.02 -33.69 -11.03
CA ASP A 476 -15.32 -33.00 -12.13
C ASP A 476 -14.93 -31.55 -11.77
N THR A 477 -15.20 -31.09 -10.54
CA THR A 477 -14.69 -29.81 -10.01
C THR A 477 -13.43 -30.07 -9.18
N ASP A 478 -12.26 -29.83 -9.75
CA ASP A 478 -10.97 -30.07 -9.09
C ASP A 478 -10.62 -29.01 -8.02
N ILE A 479 -11.16 -27.80 -8.17
CA ILE A 479 -10.96 -26.66 -7.26
C ILE A 479 -12.33 -26.06 -6.95
N ALA A 480 -12.77 -26.22 -5.70
CA ALA A 480 -13.89 -25.47 -5.16
C ALA A 480 -13.44 -24.01 -4.96
N ALA A 481 -14.06 -23.06 -5.67
CA ALA A 481 -13.60 -21.68 -5.71
C ALA A 481 -14.66 -20.69 -5.20
N TYR A 482 -14.22 -19.66 -4.49
CA TYR A 482 -15.08 -18.59 -3.98
C TYR A 482 -14.31 -17.28 -3.82
N HIS A 483 -15.04 -16.17 -3.84
CA HIS A 483 -14.56 -14.85 -3.49
C HIS A 483 -15.01 -14.48 -2.09
N MET A 484 -14.32 -13.51 -1.52
CA MET A 484 -14.58 -13.01 -0.19
C MET A 484 -15.05 -11.55 -0.25
N TYR A 485 -16.14 -11.32 -0.97
CA TYR A 485 -16.88 -10.06 -0.93
C TYR A 485 -18.05 -10.11 0.02
N ASP A 486 -18.47 -8.91 0.39
CA ASP A 486 -19.69 -8.73 1.13
C ASP A 486 -20.91 -8.74 0.18
N SER A 487 -21.98 -9.42 0.58
CA SER A 487 -23.24 -9.53 -0.15
C SER A 487 -24.29 -8.51 0.29
N TYR A 488 -23.95 -7.63 1.23
CA TYR A 488 -24.93 -6.81 1.94
C TYR A 488 -25.40 -5.57 1.17
N SER A 489 -26.73 -5.37 1.16
CA SER A 489 -27.39 -4.09 0.87
C SER A 489 -27.44 -3.25 2.16
N GLY A 490 -27.42 -1.92 2.04
CA GLY A 490 -27.13 -0.91 3.07
C GLY A 490 -27.77 -0.96 4.47
N ASP A 491 -28.58 -1.96 4.81
CA ASP A 491 -29.12 -2.22 6.16
C ASP A 491 -28.44 -3.40 6.90
N MET A 492 -27.44 -4.07 6.30
CA MET A 492 -26.80 -5.27 6.86
C MET A 492 -25.35 -5.05 7.35
N ASP A 493 -24.92 -5.93 8.26
CA ASP A 493 -23.68 -5.82 9.04
C ASP A 493 -22.44 -6.35 8.28
N GLY A 494 -21.81 -5.48 7.49
CA GLY A 494 -20.56 -5.75 6.80
C GLY A 494 -19.30 -5.66 7.67
N SER A 495 -19.35 -6.09 8.93
CA SER A 495 -18.21 -6.01 9.86
C SER A 495 -17.14 -7.09 9.66
N LEU A 496 -15.97 -6.92 10.28
CA LEU A 496 -14.92 -7.96 10.25
C LEU A 496 -15.34 -9.22 11.00
N GLU A 497 -16.09 -9.03 12.09
CA GLU A 497 -16.65 -10.09 12.91
C GLU A 497 -17.53 -11.00 12.07
N ARG A 498 -18.35 -10.41 11.19
CA ARG A 498 -19.19 -11.16 10.26
C ARG A 498 -18.37 -12.00 9.27
N LEU A 499 -17.29 -11.44 8.75
CA LEU A 499 -16.37 -12.20 7.89
C LEU A 499 -15.81 -13.44 8.61
N VAL A 500 -15.37 -13.27 9.86
CA VAL A 500 -14.81 -14.36 10.67
C VAL A 500 -15.86 -15.43 10.93
N GLU A 501 -17.09 -15.04 11.30
CA GLU A 501 -18.22 -15.98 11.50
C GLU A 501 -18.51 -16.79 10.23
N ASN A 502 -18.68 -16.11 9.10
CA ASN A 502 -18.97 -16.76 7.82
C ASN A 502 -17.84 -17.70 7.42
N SER A 503 -16.58 -17.28 7.57
CA SER A 503 -15.41 -18.10 7.21
C SER A 503 -15.29 -19.36 8.07
N ARG A 504 -15.63 -19.29 9.36
CA ARG A 504 -15.67 -20.48 10.23
C ARG A 504 -16.75 -21.47 9.81
N GLU A 505 -17.92 -20.98 9.41
CA GLU A 505 -19.01 -21.82 8.90
C GLU A 505 -18.63 -22.43 7.53
N VAL A 506 -17.94 -21.69 6.67
CA VAL A 506 -17.34 -22.22 5.42
C VAL A 506 -16.37 -23.36 5.73
N GLY A 507 -15.44 -23.18 6.67
CA GLY A 507 -14.49 -24.23 7.07
C GLY A 507 -15.17 -25.47 7.62
N LYS A 508 -16.27 -25.31 8.37
CA LYS A 508 -17.11 -26.43 8.83
C LYS A 508 -17.75 -27.17 7.66
N LEU A 509 -18.41 -26.45 6.75
CA LEU A 509 -19.04 -27.05 5.57
C LEU A 509 -18.04 -27.80 4.71
N ARG A 510 -16.84 -27.25 4.51
CA ARG A 510 -15.77 -27.94 3.81
C ARG A 510 -15.45 -29.28 4.47
N ARG A 511 -15.17 -29.27 5.78
CA ARG A 511 -14.82 -30.51 6.52
C ARG A 511 -15.92 -31.56 6.42
N ASP A 512 -17.18 -31.14 6.43
CA ASP A 512 -18.34 -32.02 6.40
C ASP A 512 -18.65 -32.58 4.99
N ASN A 513 -18.37 -31.82 3.91
CA ASN A 513 -18.87 -32.12 2.57
C ASN A 513 -17.78 -32.39 1.51
N PHE A 514 -16.63 -31.71 1.58
CA PHE A 514 -15.56 -31.81 0.57
C PHE A 514 -14.15 -31.67 1.20
N PRO A 515 -13.79 -32.46 2.22
CA PRO A 515 -12.56 -32.28 2.99
C PRO A 515 -11.28 -32.50 2.17
N ASN A 516 -11.35 -33.27 1.08
CA ASN A 516 -10.20 -33.64 0.26
C ASN A 516 -10.07 -32.79 -1.02
N SER A 517 -11.06 -31.97 -1.34
CA SER A 517 -11.01 -31.08 -2.52
C SER A 517 -10.07 -29.91 -2.24
N ARG A 518 -9.41 -29.42 -3.29
CA ARG A 518 -8.76 -28.10 -3.22
C ARG A 518 -9.85 -27.05 -3.11
N PHE A 519 -9.62 -26.07 -2.24
CA PHE A 519 -10.55 -25.00 -1.95
C PHE A 519 -9.83 -23.66 -2.01
N TRP A 520 -10.10 -22.85 -3.02
CA TRP A 520 -9.37 -21.62 -3.28
C TRP A 520 -10.24 -20.40 -3.01
N MET A 521 -9.71 -19.46 -2.22
CA MET A 521 -10.24 -18.10 -2.20
C MET A 521 -9.56 -17.34 -3.35
N THR A 522 -10.33 -17.11 -4.41
CA THR A 522 -9.82 -16.70 -5.73
C THR A 522 -9.92 -15.22 -5.99
N GLU A 523 -10.64 -14.47 -5.15
CA GLU A 523 -10.73 -13.02 -5.25
C GLU A 523 -11.17 -12.37 -3.93
N THR A 524 -10.46 -11.31 -3.55
CA THR A 524 -10.90 -10.34 -2.54
C THR A 524 -10.10 -9.06 -2.71
N THR A 525 -10.59 -7.96 -2.17
CA THR A 525 -9.89 -6.68 -2.24
C THR A 525 -10.25 -5.77 -1.08
N GLY A 526 -9.70 -4.55 -1.03
CA GLY A 526 -10.05 -3.56 -0.03
C GLY A 526 -11.32 -2.76 -0.33
N ALA A 527 -11.66 -2.59 -1.61
CA ALA A 527 -12.84 -1.85 -2.05
C ALA A 527 -13.14 -2.16 -3.52
N GLN A 528 -14.37 -1.93 -3.97
CA GLN A 528 -14.71 -1.92 -5.39
C GLN A 528 -14.87 -0.47 -5.89
N TRP A 529 -14.03 -0.01 -6.83
CA TRP A 529 -14.03 1.39 -7.29
C TRP A 529 -15.31 1.84 -8.01
N ASN A 530 -16.09 0.89 -8.53
CA ASN A 530 -17.24 1.13 -9.41
C ASN A 530 -18.58 1.32 -8.66
N SER A 531 -18.57 1.41 -7.34
CA SER A 531 -19.73 1.74 -6.52
C SER A 531 -19.42 2.90 -5.58
N ASP A 532 -20.44 3.49 -4.96
CA ASP A 532 -20.26 4.54 -3.94
C ASP A 532 -19.90 3.94 -2.57
N GLU A 533 -20.20 2.66 -2.33
CA GLU A 533 -19.99 1.98 -1.05
C GLU A 533 -18.70 1.13 -1.00
N TRP A 534 -18.10 0.94 0.18
CA TRP A 534 -17.02 -0.04 0.39
C TRP A 534 -17.68 -1.40 0.69
N HIS A 535 -18.01 -2.17 -0.35
CA HIS A 535 -18.60 -3.52 -0.21
C HIS A 535 -17.54 -4.57 0.16
N THR A 536 -16.75 -4.31 1.20
CA THR A 536 -15.76 -5.27 1.70
C THR A 536 -15.68 -5.21 3.22
N TYR A 537 -15.75 -6.37 3.87
CA TYR A 537 -15.92 -6.53 5.31
C TYR A 537 -15.08 -5.59 6.21
N GLY A 538 -15.74 -4.58 6.75
CA GLY A 538 -15.25 -3.61 7.71
C GLY A 538 -14.19 -2.65 7.18
N TRP A 539 -14.04 -2.53 5.86
CA TRP A 539 -13.28 -1.43 5.26
C TRP A 539 -14.11 -0.17 5.32
N THR A 540 -13.53 0.93 5.81
CA THR A 540 -14.19 2.23 5.82
C THR A 540 -13.31 3.30 5.19
N ARG A 541 -13.95 4.40 4.80
CA ARG A 541 -13.30 5.57 4.20
C ARG A 541 -12.22 6.17 5.11
N GLU A 542 -12.46 6.17 6.41
CA GLU A 542 -11.61 6.84 7.42
C GLU A 542 -10.39 6.01 7.81
N MET A 543 -10.33 4.74 7.42
CA MET A 543 -9.21 3.87 7.73
C MET A 543 -7.93 4.37 7.07
N THR A 544 -6.83 4.37 7.82
CA THR A 544 -5.52 4.67 7.26
C THR A 544 -5.04 3.50 6.38
N GLU A 545 -4.08 3.76 5.50
CA GLU A 545 -3.40 2.71 4.72
C GLU A 545 -2.83 1.59 5.60
N HIS A 546 -2.39 1.94 6.81
CA HIS A 546 -1.87 0.96 7.77
C HIS A 546 -2.99 0.08 8.35
N ASP A 547 -4.09 0.68 8.78
CA ASP A 547 -5.25 -0.07 9.29
C ASP A 547 -5.79 -1.04 8.23
N LYS A 548 -5.86 -0.58 6.98
CA LYS A 548 -6.24 -1.38 5.82
C LYS A 548 -5.29 -2.55 5.58
N ALA A 549 -3.99 -2.35 5.75
CA ALA A 549 -3.00 -3.41 5.63
C ALA A 549 -3.12 -4.49 6.72
N ILE A 550 -3.40 -4.09 7.96
CA ILE A 550 -3.63 -5.05 9.06
C ILE A 550 -4.93 -5.83 8.85
N LYS A 551 -5.96 -5.18 8.32
CA LYS A 551 -7.19 -5.86 7.91
C LYS A 551 -6.96 -6.84 6.76
N ALA A 552 -6.14 -6.49 5.76
CA ALA A 552 -5.73 -7.44 4.72
C ALA A 552 -4.98 -8.66 5.28
N ALA A 553 -4.18 -8.49 6.34
CA ALA A 553 -3.56 -9.62 7.03
C ALA A 553 -4.60 -10.52 7.73
N ARG A 554 -5.63 -9.91 8.35
CA ARG A 554 -6.75 -10.65 8.93
C ARG A 554 -7.52 -11.46 7.91
N TYR A 555 -7.68 -10.92 6.71
CA TYR A 555 -8.32 -11.60 5.58
C TYR A 555 -7.56 -12.88 5.19
N ILE A 556 -6.23 -12.80 5.09
CA ILE A 556 -5.38 -13.96 4.79
C ILE A 556 -5.48 -14.98 5.92
N HIS A 557 -5.35 -14.53 7.18
CA HIS A 557 -5.47 -15.41 8.34
C HIS A 557 -6.81 -16.17 8.33
N THR A 558 -7.93 -15.46 8.22
CA THR A 558 -9.26 -16.06 8.26
C THR A 558 -9.51 -16.99 7.07
N THR A 559 -8.96 -16.68 5.89
CA THR A 559 -9.01 -17.58 4.74
C THR A 559 -8.29 -18.91 5.01
N LEU A 560 -7.07 -18.85 5.56
CA LEU A 560 -6.24 -20.04 5.75
C LEU A 560 -6.55 -20.80 7.04
N ALA A 561 -6.91 -20.12 8.12
CA ALA A 561 -7.14 -20.72 9.44
C ALA A 561 -8.62 -21.05 9.69
N ASP A 562 -9.54 -20.11 9.40
CA ASP A 562 -10.96 -20.31 9.70
C ASP A 562 -11.70 -21.08 8.58
N ALA A 563 -11.55 -20.64 7.32
CA ALA A 563 -12.14 -21.30 6.14
C ALA A 563 -11.33 -22.51 5.64
N GLU A 564 -10.13 -22.68 6.19
CA GLU A 564 -9.15 -23.71 5.82
C GLU A 564 -8.71 -23.67 4.35
N ALA A 565 -8.92 -22.62 3.57
CA ALA A 565 -8.60 -22.60 2.14
C ALA A 565 -7.13 -22.95 1.84
N ASN A 566 -6.91 -23.51 0.64
CA ASN A 566 -5.60 -23.91 0.13
C ASN A 566 -4.85 -22.75 -0.54
N ALA A 567 -5.55 -21.73 -1.04
CA ALA A 567 -4.94 -20.59 -1.72
C ALA A 567 -5.63 -19.27 -1.35
N PHE A 568 -4.87 -18.18 -1.44
CA PHE A 568 -5.36 -16.82 -1.26
C PHE A 568 -4.94 -15.95 -2.45
N LEU A 569 -5.91 -15.45 -3.21
CA LEU A 569 -5.69 -14.57 -4.35
C LEU A 569 -6.29 -13.18 -4.09
N TRP A 570 -5.47 -12.14 -4.18
CA TRP A 570 -5.92 -10.75 -4.12
C TRP A 570 -6.39 -10.27 -5.49
N TRP A 571 -7.42 -9.43 -5.57
CA TRP A 571 -7.90 -8.91 -6.85
C TRP A 571 -6.82 -8.13 -7.60
N GLY A 572 -6.43 -6.94 -7.12
CA GLY A 572 -5.38 -6.16 -7.76
C GLY A 572 -3.99 -6.60 -7.34
N LEU A 573 -3.46 -7.71 -7.87
CA LEU A 573 -2.04 -8.05 -7.67
C LEU A 573 -1.16 -6.91 -8.19
N VAL A 574 -1.47 -6.49 -9.43
CA VAL A 574 -0.98 -5.25 -10.04
C VAL A 574 -2.18 -4.44 -10.47
N TYR A 575 -2.23 -3.17 -10.08
CA TYR A 575 -3.39 -2.32 -10.31
C TYR A 575 -3.00 -0.88 -10.64
N SER A 576 -3.77 -0.24 -11.53
CA SER A 576 -3.53 1.17 -11.84
C SER A 576 -4.00 2.04 -10.68
N LEU A 577 -3.15 2.97 -10.26
CA LEU A 577 -3.61 4.10 -9.47
C LEU A 577 -4.68 4.88 -10.27
N ALA A 578 -5.59 5.54 -9.57
CA ALA A 578 -6.72 6.21 -10.19
C ALA A 578 -6.28 7.20 -11.28
N PRO A 579 -6.89 7.10 -12.49
CA PRO A 579 -6.71 8.05 -13.58
C PRO A 579 -6.80 9.51 -13.16
N GLU A 580 -6.09 10.42 -13.85
CA GLU A 580 -6.22 11.86 -13.58
C GLU A 580 -7.64 12.39 -13.81
N LYS A 581 -8.37 11.81 -14.77
CA LYS A 581 -9.79 12.11 -15.03
C LYS A 581 -10.72 11.73 -13.87
N VAL A 582 -10.29 10.86 -12.96
CA VAL A 582 -11.04 10.48 -11.76
C VAL A 582 -10.70 11.47 -10.66
N THR A 583 -11.62 12.41 -10.44
CA THR A 583 -11.49 13.50 -9.47
C THR A 583 -12.19 13.23 -8.14
N ASN A 584 -13.11 12.25 -8.10
CA ASN A 584 -13.79 11.87 -6.86
C ASN A 584 -12.76 11.23 -5.89
N PRO A 585 -12.52 11.80 -4.70
CA PRO A 585 -11.50 11.31 -3.78
C PRO A 585 -11.79 9.90 -3.26
N ASP A 586 -13.05 9.53 -3.13
CA ASP A 586 -13.44 8.18 -2.69
C ASP A 586 -13.11 7.17 -3.77
N THR A 587 -13.47 7.43 -5.03
CA THR A 587 -13.07 6.57 -6.15
C THR A 587 -11.54 6.47 -6.26
N ARG A 588 -10.81 7.58 -6.06
CA ARG A 588 -9.34 7.56 -6.08
C ARG A 588 -8.74 6.66 -5.00
N GLN A 589 -9.28 6.75 -3.79
CA GLN A 589 -8.87 5.89 -2.68
C GLN A 589 -9.24 4.42 -2.93
N LYS A 590 -10.39 4.11 -3.55
CA LYS A 590 -10.77 2.73 -3.89
C LYS A 590 -9.81 2.07 -4.88
N HIS A 591 -9.40 2.78 -5.94
CA HIS A 591 -8.34 2.28 -6.84
C HIS A 591 -7.06 1.90 -6.08
N ARG A 592 -6.68 2.72 -5.09
CA ARG A 592 -5.52 2.44 -4.24
C ARG A 592 -5.77 1.26 -3.30
N ASP A 593 -6.99 1.11 -2.79
CA ASP A 593 -7.41 -0.01 -1.94
C ASP A 593 -7.39 -1.35 -2.70
N GLU A 594 -7.54 -1.30 -4.03
CA GLU A 594 -7.51 -2.50 -4.88
C GLU A 594 -6.13 -3.10 -5.11
N GLY A 595 -5.08 -2.27 -5.22
CA GLY A 595 -3.75 -2.72 -5.58
C GLY A 595 -2.84 -3.14 -4.42
N LEU A 596 -2.12 -4.26 -4.59
CA LEU A 596 -0.90 -4.56 -3.84
C LEU A 596 0.29 -3.82 -4.44
N VAL A 597 0.48 -3.94 -5.76
CA VAL A 597 1.44 -3.18 -6.56
C VAL A 597 0.70 -2.16 -7.41
N LEU A 598 1.09 -0.89 -7.30
CA LEU A 598 0.47 0.21 -8.04
C LEU A 598 1.29 0.61 -9.26
N VAL A 599 0.62 0.79 -10.38
CA VAL A 599 1.21 1.27 -11.65
C VAL A 599 0.50 2.52 -12.15
N SER A 600 1.11 3.24 -13.09
CA SER A 600 0.49 4.39 -13.75
C SER A 600 -0.67 3.96 -14.66
N GLU A 601 -1.69 4.81 -14.78
CA GLU A 601 -2.70 4.65 -15.83
C GLU A 601 -2.08 4.93 -17.20
N VAL A 602 -1.34 6.04 -17.29
CA VAL A 602 -0.68 6.48 -18.53
C VAL A 602 0.40 5.47 -18.89
N GLN A 603 0.29 4.94 -20.11
CA GLN A 603 1.28 4.04 -20.68
C GLN A 603 2.38 4.85 -21.37
N GLU A 604 3.64 4.60 -21.00
CA GLU A 604 4.82 5.10 -21.70
C GLU A 604 5.41 3.94 -22.50
N ASN A 605 5.45 4.05 -23.83
CA ASN A 605 5.89 2.97 -24.73
C ASN A 605 5.12 1.65 -24.51
N GLU A 606 3.79 1.72 -24.42
CA GLU A 606 2.89 0.56 -24.19
C GLU A 606 3.10 -0.14 -22.82
N ARG A 607 3.77 0.53 -21.88
CA ARG A 607 4.01 0.03 -20.52
C ARG A 607 3.46 0.96 -19.46
N GLN A 608 2.84 0.39 -18.44
CA GLN A 608 2.45 1.09 -17.22
C GLN A 608 3.61 1.07 -16.24
N LYS A 609 4.03 2.27 -15.83
CA LYS A 609 5.19 2.45 -14.97
C LYS A 609 4.90 2.02 -13.55
N PHE A 610 5.81 1.30 -12.90
CA PHE A 610 5.75 1.04 -11.46
C PHE A 610 5.69 2.35 -10.66
N LEU A 611 4.78 2.41 -9.67
CA LEU A 611 4.64 3.55 -8.78
C LEU A 611 4.96 3.19 -7.33
N GLU A 612 4.35 2.13 -6.80
CA GLU A 612 4.38 1.88 -5.36
C GLU A 612 4.09 0.41 -4.99
N ARG A 613 4.76 -0.08 -3.94
CA ARG A 613 4.33 -1.23 -3.13
C ARG A 613 3.48 -0.71 -1.96
N THR A 614 2.18 -1.02 -1.93
CA THR A 614 1.30 -0.47 -0.88
C THR A 614 1.61 -1.06 0.50
N LYS A 615 1.05 -0.54 1.58
CA LYS A 615 1.25 -1.17 2.90
C LYS A 615 0.67 -2.60 2.96
N LYS A 616 -0.39 -2.87 2.19
CA LYS A 616 -1.03 -4.18 2.04
C LYS A 616 -0.09 -5.21 1.39
N PHE A 617 0.75 -4.76 0.46
CA PHE A 617 1.83 -5.57 -0.12
C PHE A 617 2.67 -6.23 0.99
N TYR A 618 3.09 -5.44 1.98
CA TYR A 618 4.00 -5.92 3.01
C TYR A 618 3.32 -6.78 4.07
N THR A 619 2.00 -6.68 4.26
CA THR A 619 1.27 -7.64 5.10
C THR A 619 0.96 -8.93 4.36
N PHE A 620 0.67 -8.86 3.06
CA PHE A 620 0.57 -10.03 2.19
C PHE A 620 1.88 -10.82 2.13
N ARG A 621 3.01 -10.11 1.99
CA ARG A 621 4.38 -10.66 1.97
C ARG A 621 4.76 -11.43 3.24
N GLN A 622 4.15 -11.11 4.39
CA GLN A 622 4.36 -11.88 5.63
C GLN A 622 3.85 -13.32 5.52
N TYR A 623 3.03 -13.63 4.51
CA TYR A 623 2.59 -14.99 4.19
C TYR A 623 3.31 -15.54 2.95
N SER A 624 3.12 -14.91 1.79
CA SER A 624 3.55 -15.47 0.49
C SER A 624 5.05 -15.73 0.39
N ASN A 625 5.86 -14.90 1.03
CA ASN A 625 7.30 -15.03 0.95
C ASN A 625 7.86 -16.19 1.80
N PHE A 626 7.10 -16.67 2.77
CA PHE A 626 7.54 -17.70 3.71
C PHE A 626 6.80 -19.03 3.54
N ILE A 627 5.57 -19.01 3.04
CA ILE A 627 4.73 -20.21 2.91
C ILE A 627 4.66 -20.59 1.42
N LYS A 628 5.34 -21.68 1.06
CA LYS A 628 5.43 -22.14 -0.34
C LYS A 628 4.38 -23.21 -0.67
N PRO A 629 4.08 -23.41 -1.96
CA PRO A 629 3.24 -24.53 -2.39
C PRO A 629 3.70 -25.86 -1.77
N GLY A 630 2.76 -26.62 -1.23
CA GLY A 630 3.02 -27.88 -0.53
C GLY A 630 3.11 -27.78 1.00
N TYR A 631 3.27 -26.58 1.57
CA TYR A 631 3.24 -26.41 3.03
C TYR A 631 1.89 -26.86 3.58
N ARG A 632 1.84 -27.41 4.80
CA ARG A 632 0.58 -27.80 5.44
C ARG A 632 0.30 -26.91 6.65
N ARG A 633 -0.94 -26.44 6.79
CA ARG A 633 -1.35 -25.71 8.00
C ARG A 633 -1.29 -26.64 9.20
N VAL A 634 -0.79 -26.13 10.32
CA VAL A 634 -0.75 -26.79 11.62
C VAL A 634 -1.90 -26.26 12.48
N GLU A 635 -2.70 -27.17 13.02
CA GLU A 635 -3.74 -26.85 14.01
C GLU A 635 -3.14 -26.28 15.28
N LEU A 636 -3.72 -25.19 15.78
CA LEU A 636 -3.36 -24.63 17.07
C LEU A 636 -4.56 -23.95 17.72
N ARG A 637 -4.52 -23.80 19.04
CA ARG A 637 -5.52 -23.00 19.76
C ARG A 637 -5.08 -21.55 19.77
N GLU A 638 -5.83 -20.73 19.05
CA GLU A 638 -5.59 -19.28 19.00
C GLU A 638 -5.99 -18.61 20.32
N PRO A 639 -5.21 -17.64 20.82
CA PRO A 639 -5.63 -16.76 21.90
C PRO A 639 -6.70 -15.76 21.41
N GLU A 640 -7.51 -15.22 22.31
CA GLU A 640 -8.64 -14.36 21.96
C GLU A 640 -8.24 -13.04 21.28
N GLU A 641 -7.11 -12.44 21.71
CA GLU A 641 -6.64 -11.13 21.24
C GLU A 641 -5.54 -11.20 20.17
N LEU A 642 -5.21 -12.39 19.66
CA LEU A 642 -4.14 -12.54 18.68
C LEU A 642 -4.42 -13.69 17.71
N GLN A 643 -4.24 -13.42 16.43
CA GLN A 643 -4.61 -14.34 15.37
C GLN A 643 -3.33 -15.00 14.88
N VAL A 644 -3.20 -16.30 15.12
CA VAL A 644 -1.93 -17.00 14.87
C VAL A 644 -2.16 -18.21 14.02
N SER A 645 -1.44 -18.28 12.91
CA SER A 645 -1.43 -19.44 12.02
C SER A 645 -0.02 -19.99 11.90
N ALA A 646 0.09 -21.32 11.78
CA ALA A 646 1.38 -21.99 11.65
C ALA A 646 1.34 -22.98 10.47
N PHE A 647 2.48 -23.15 9.82
CA PHE A 647 2.62 -23.93 8.59
C PHE A 647 3.91 -24.75 8.65
N GLN A 648 3.87 -26.00 8.19
CA GLN A 648 5.03 -26.89 8.12
C GLN A 648 5.40 -27.17 6.66
N SER A 649 6.70 -27.10 6.35
CA SER A 649 7.22 -27.46 5.03
C SER A 649 7.01 -28.95 4.70
N PRO A 650 6.92 -29.33 3.41
CA PRO A 650 6.77 -30.73 3.00
C PRO A 650 7.84 -31.67 3.55
N ASP A 651 9.09 -31.19 3.65
CA ASP A 651 10.22 -31.95 4.16
C ASP A 651 10.32 -31.95 5.70
N ARG A 652 9.40 -31.24 6.38
CA ARG A 652 9.27 -31.11 7.83
C ARG A 652 10.49 -30.50 8.51
N ARG A 653 11.27 -29.73 7.76
CA ARG A 653 12.45 -29.02 8.26
C ARG A 653 12.15 -27.60 8.70
N GLU A 654 11.08 -26.99 8.18
CA GLU A 654 10.71 -25.63 8.50
C GLU A 654 9.33 -25.54 9.15
N LEU A 655 9.18 -24.63 10.11
CA LEU A 655 7.89 -24.15 10.60
C LEU A 655 7.81 -22.64 10.43
N VAL A 656 6.74 -22.16 9.83
CA VAL A 656 6.45 -20.74 9.69
C VAL A 656 5.27 -20.40 10.57
N VAL A 657 5.39 -19.36 11.38
CA VAL A 657 4.32 -18.87 12.26
C VAL A 657 4.05 -17.42 11.91
N VAL A 658 2.80 -17.10 11.56
CA VAL A 658 2.36 -15.73 11.29
C VAL A 658 1.39 -15.30 12.39
N ALA A 659 1.69 -14.20 13.06
CA ALA A 659 0.88 -13.62 14.12
C ALA A 659 0.39 -12.23 13.70
N VAL A 660 -0.94 -12.04 13.68
CA VAL A 660 -1.61 -10.78 13.40
C VAL A 660 -2.17 -10.23 14.71
N ASN A 661 -1.64 -9.09 15.14
CA ASN A 661 -2.19 -8.28 16.22
C ASN A 661 -3.00 -7.14 15.63
N ASP A 662 -4.31 -7.33 15.49
CA ASP A 662 -5.25 -6.31 15.02
C ASP A 662 -5.82 -5.44 16.15
N THR A 663 -5.28 -5.57 17.37
CA THR A 663 -5.71 -4.79 18.54
C THR A 663 -4.95 -3.47 18.69
N ASP A 664 -5.46 -2.62 19.57
CA ASP A 664 -4.84 -1.34 19.93
C ASP A 664 -3.78 -1.47 21.05
N ARG A 665 -3.40 -2.71 21.43
CA ARG A 665 -2.42 -2.98 22.50
C ARG A 665 -1.28 -3.86 22.02
N GLY A 666 -0.10 -3.68 22.60
CA GLY A 666 1.04 -4.56 22.34
C GLY A 666 0.82 -5.94 22.96
N GLN A 667 1.29 -6.99 22.30
CA GLN A 667 1.17 -8.38 22.74
C GLN A 667 2.56 -9.00 22.91
N MET A 668 2.84 -9.63 24.05
CA MET A 668 4.03 -10.45 24.22
C MET A 668 3.76 -11.84 23.65
N LEU A 669 4.50 -12.21 22.60
CA LEU A 669 4.32 -13.46 21.87
C LEU A 669 5.34 -14.51 22.34
N THR A 670 4.87 -15.55 23.04
CA THR A 670 5.71 -16.70 23.41
C THR A 670 5.34 -17.91 22.57
N LEU A 671 6.20 -18.28 21.61
CA LEU A 671 6.00 -19.45 20.74
C LEU A 671 6.72 -20.67 21.32
N LYS A 672 5.95 -21.72 21.64
CA LYS A 672 6.46 -23.02 22.10
C LYS A 672 6.42 -24.01 20.94
N VAL A 673 7.59 -24.24 20.34
CA VAL A 673 7.81 -25.23 19.28
C VAL A 673 8.56 -26.45 19.83
N PRO A 674 8.57 -27.60 19.14
CA PRO A 674 9.38 -28.76 19.54
C PRO A 674 10.87 -28.39 19.62
N LEU A 675 11.61 -29.01 20.57
CA LEU A 675 12.98 -28.61 20.94
C LEU A 675 13.99 -28.56 19.78
N GLN A 676 13.76 -29.39 18.76
CA GLN A 676 14.60 -29.45 17.55
C GLN A 676 14.47 -28.22 16.63
N PHE A 677 13.41 -27.42 16.79
CA PHE A 677 13.19 -26.21 15.99
C PHE A 677 13.80 -24.99 16.68
N LYS A 678 14.55 -24.19 15.93
CA LYS A 678 15.15 -22.92 16.38
C LYS A 678 14.73 -21.79 15.46
N VAL A 679 14.55 -20.60 16.02
CA VAL A 679 14.27 -19.39 15.23
C VAL A 679 15.41 -19.18 14.25
N GLU A 680 15.10 -19.12 12.97
CA GLU A 680 16.01 -18.80 11.89
C GLU A 680 15.85 -17.33 11.48
N ALA A 681 14.61 -16.87 11.33
CA ALA A 681 14.30 -15.51 10.95
C ALA A 681 13.02 -15.02 11.62
N SER A 682 12.92 -13.71 11.83
CA SER A 682 11.65 -13.06 12.12
C SER A 682 11.58 -11.70 11.45
N THR A 683 10.42 -11.40 10.87
CA THR A 683 10.13 -10.16 10.14
C THR A 683 8.83 -9.56 10.62
N GLN A 684 8.70 -8.24 10.55
CA GLN A 684 7.50 -7.55 11.02
C GLN A 684 7.03 -6.47 10.05
N THR A 685 5.73 -6.38 9.88
CA THR A 685 5.05 -5.26 9.24
C THR A 685 4.16 -4.58 10.29
N ASP A 686 4.43 -3.30 10.56
CA ASP A 686 3.67 -2.47 11.50
C ASP A 686 3.53 -1.04 10.93
N GLN A 687 3.06 -0.07 11.72
CA GLN A 687 2.90 1.31 11.27
C GLN A 687 4.19 1.88 10.63
N ASN A 688 5.35 1.52 11.16
CA ASN A 688 6.66 2.04 10.79
C ASN A 688 7.50 1.04 9.98
N ARG A 689 7.19 -0.26 10.08
CA ARG A 689 7.93 -1.35 9.43
C ARG A 689 7.19 -1.97 8.25
N SER A 690 7.90 -2.26 7.18
CA SER A 690 7.43 -2.89 5.95
C SER A 690 8.16 -4.21 5.68
N GLY A 691 8.22 -5.09 6.68
CA GLY A 691 8.80 -6.43 6.56
C GLY A 691 10.27 -6.53 6.94
N GLU A 692 10.80 -5.56 7.68
CA GLU A 692 12.17 -5.60 8.21
C GLU A 692 12.34 -6.70 9.25
N SER A 693 13.58 -7.17 9.42
CA SER A 693 13.92 -8.17 10.42
C SER A 693 13.81 -7.61 11.84
N ILE A 694 13.34 -8.45 12.77
CA ILE A 694 13.20 -8.11 14.18
C ILE A 694 13.50 -9.34 15.05
N ASP A 695 13.90 -9.13 16.30
CA ASP A 695 14.02 -10.22 17.27
C ASP A 695 12.62 -10.79 17.62
N ALA A 696 12.47 -12.11 17.51
CA ALA A 696 11.20 -12.81 17.68
C ALA A 696 10.60 -12.67 19.10
N GLY A 697 11.43 -12.42 20.13
CA GLY A 697 11.03 -12.27 21.52
C GLY A 697 10.62 -10.85 21.92
N THR A 698 10.66 -9.89 21.00
CA THR A 698 10.19 -8.52 21.26
C THR A 698 8.67 -8.46 21.34
N ILE A 699 8.13 -7.39 21.93
CA ILE A 699 6.68 -7.14 21.94
C ILE A 699 6.19 -6.98 20.50
N LEU A 700 5.11 -7.69 20.16
CA LEU A 700 4.36 -7.49 18.92
C LEU A 700 3.51 -6.21 19.08
N PRO A 701 3.80 -5.11 18.36
CA PRO A 701 3.10 -3.84 18.55
C PRO A 701 1.59 -3.93 18.27
N PRO A 702 0.78 -2.98 18.75
CA PRO A 702 -0.58 -2.78 18.24
C PRO A 702 -0.58 -2.75 16.72
N ARG A 703 -1.65 -3.25 16.09
CA ARG A 703 -1.86 -3.19 14.63
C ARG A 703 -0.60 -3.64 13.87
N SER A 704 -0.17 -4.87 14.07
CA SER A 704 1.05 -5.39 13.44
C SER A 704 0.92 -6.85 13.01
N VAL A 705 1.79 -7.26 12.10
CA VAL A 705 1.93 -8.64 11.64
C VAL A 705 3.39 -9.04 11.79
N ARG A 706 3.64 -10.19 12.42
CA ARG A 706 4.98 -10.76 12.52
C ARG A 706 4.99 -12.18 12.00
N THR A 707 5.98 -12.47 11.17
CA THR A 707 6.30 -13.83 10.75
C THR A 707 7.58 -14.29 11.45
N VAL A 708 7.57 -15.52 11.94
CA VAL A 708 8.69 -16.19 12.58
C VAL A 708 8.92 -17.52 11.87
N VAL A 709 10.11 -17.70 11.32
CA VAL A 709 10.55 -18.92 10.66
C VAL A 709 11.42 -19.70 11.63
N PHE A 710 11.13 -20.99 11.78
CA PHE A 710 11.91 -21.92 12.58
C PHE A 710 12.47 -23.03 11.72
N GLN A 711 13.75 -23.32 11.90
CA GLN A 711 14.44 -24.40 11.21
C GLN A 711 14.76 -25.55 12.17
N LYS A 712 14.58 -26.77 11.68
CA LYS A 712 14.93 -28.00 12.38
C LYS A 712 16.44 -28.24 12.30
N GLN A 713 17.10 -28.26 13.46
CA GLN A 713 18.53 -28.54 13.58
C GLN A 713 18.86 -30.02 13.61
#